data_AF-E3D6Y8-F1
#
_entry.id   AF-E3D6Y8-F1
#
_cell.length_a   1.000
_cell.length_b   1.000
_cell.length_c   1.000
_cell.angle_alpha   90.00
_cell.angle_beta   90.00
_cell.angle_gamma   90.00
#
_symmetry.space_group_name_H-M   'P 1'
#
loop_
_entity.id
_entity.type
_entity.pdbx_description
1 polymer ?
#
loop_
_entity_poly.entity_id
_entity_poly.type
_entity_poly.pdbx_seq_one_letter_code
_entity_poly.pdbx_strand_id
1 'polypeptide(L)'
;MSLFAKHKSMRDKIRQGSHRALAGIVVASTMLTGSAFAAGGAGWTGGNTGGSGTYKSNTFWVTDDNLGSASDNEAVVRAIQSEGVAIGSSATREAAARAQINAALSKARGDCETEYTARGGTGSADCRIWGVGFTATTAGPGITKPEYNNTSSAQATGAQWLSAWNNETQNGTRKYNHGGSEYTVFDDIDSANTLASFAAQGMSTPNTDLIVIVLAKDQPKLWDFTPDKSWVKYSNGKWATVIDAKHTNTTGADTQTILDGDKLGSVVNGSLGENLGDSLDTFTLSDDYTAADYLWDPDMSDVHVYAAPIPEASTTVSSVDDIITKGTDVTSQFTIQQAGTTITATMTSQALAAARSLATPMQYTLLIGGKANYANGKGAAQVRADAGKKATDEVEFCADPTTGAALNSHGLKNKGSESAAGKTKTTNEPYVCGYVPPVAKAVISEASQGGDQDDINGKSVMPGQKLEYELTSEPTIPNNLSYAIESVAFTDTYDQYLELDKQTIELRDLETGRTISKKNYTLTADTEKHEFTIELNKDYVTANMTAGSKHRFQVRFEGTVSKNAPTDHSVDNQWGLKLNNSLTSSNVVSNKPVEPKPEKKDETKTGINIDGKTAYVGDDIYYRLTLSAATLKDTAYKVHRLGMIDDYDDEYLQLNDKNIEILDAAGKDVTNKFNIQVKDGVVYVFAKTVDTEYLGDILPGDPQPTDLKAYAGKVLDVTKDPAIDQSLLGQDYTIVLPMTVKQVKDGYVVKNTATQITNDRKDVTNTVTNPLKVINPKKDVTVKVNGESANGKSIYKDHQFLYRLDSSKIAGNRAYKQIKNWRIVDDYDEKFDKLTGQWAVYVNNDIKLADGTVISKGSRIDGSGVDAGYFTFTEANGAFTVEATQQFLDIASAMDSDLSWTAYVQMTRLGVSDRVENTFVETMNDVERESNMVWTKTPDQTPAIKLIKYDAASGLEAGDRNTPSEALKSTKNGTKIVFRIINTGKVNLTKITLDDKTIAGSGTVTNLEYPANWSNLVLKPGEYVEVKGTLTGMNTMNHTDRGHTTGTPIVPCASHNDHPFDPNGGDNGNGGNTGVCYDTPVEDSDDWNGVTAAPLAQTGSAVVSIAIAALAALGAGASIMITKRNKENARKH
;
A
#
# COMPACT_ATOMS: atom_id res chain seq x y z
N MET A 1 91.96 22.48 -60.28
CA MET A 1 93.18 23.09 -59.72
C MET A 1 92.97 23.30 -58.23
N SER A 2 93.95 22.87 -57.42
CA SER A 2 94.27 23.26 -56.03
C SER A 2 93.19 23.07 -54.95
N LEU A 3 93.24 22.01 -54.13
CA LEU A 3 94.00 21.87 -52.86
C LEU A 3 93.58 22.89 -51.78
N PHE A 4 92.82 22.45 -50.77
CA PHE A 4 93.25 22.39 -49.36
C PHE A 4 92.20 21.70 -48.47
N ALA A 5 92.71 20.87 -47.56
CA ALA A 5 91.99 19.90 -46.77
C ALA A 5 91.66 20.40 -45.34
N LYS A 6 90.54 19.86 -44.84
CA LYS A 6 90.04 19.73 -43.45
C LYS A 6 91.00 20.11 -42.31
N HIS A 7 90.58 21.07 -41.48
CA HIS A 7 90.87 21.09 -40.04
C HIS A 7 89.56 21.27 -39.25
N LYS A 8 89.13 20.16 -38.64
CA LYS A 8 88.05 20.10 -37.64
C LYS A 8 88.72 20.34 -36.27
N SER A 9 88.15 21.24 -35.47
CA SER A 9 88.61 21.58 -34.12
C SER A 9 88.83 20.34 -33.26
N MET A 10 89.94 20.32 -32.54
CA MET A 10 90.47 19.19 -31.75
C MET A 10 89.72 18.98 -30.40
N ARG A 11 88.49 19.51 -30.24
CA ARG A 11 87.64 19.33 -29.05
C ARG A 11 86.58 18.23 -29.19
N ASP A 12 86.21 17.83 -30.41
CA ASP A 12 85.09 16.89 -30.64
C ASP A 12 85.47 15.40 -30.70
N LYS A 13 86.74 15.03 -30.48
CA LYS A 13 87.24 13.66 -30.66
C LYS A 13 87.36 12.81 -29.38
N ILE A 14 87.06 13.34 -28.20
CA ILE A 14 87.26 12.62 -26.93
C ILE A 14 85.97 11.97 -26.39
N ARG A 15 84.80 12.25 -26.96
CA ARG A 15 83.50 11.84 -26.38
C ARG A 15 82.91 10.52 -26.91
N GLN A 16 83.61 9.77 -27.78
CA GLN A 16 83.12 8.50 -28.32
C GLN A 16 84.11 7.36 -28.05
N GLY A 17 83.82 6.57 -27.02
CA GLY A 17 84.57 5.37 -26.65
C GLY A 17 83.88 4.62 -25.50
N SER A 18 83.02 3.68 -25.86
CA SER A 18 82.29 2.71 -25.04
C SER A 18 82.99 2.22 -23.76
N HIS A 19 82.29 2.34 -22.63
CA HIS A 19 82.60 1.67 -21.35
C HIS A 19 82.44 0.15 -21.46
N ARG A 20 83.57 -0.55 -21.59
CA ARG A 20 83.77 -1.88 -20.99
C ARG A 20 85.19 -1.95 -20.46
N ALA A 21 85.32 -2.58 -19.30
CA ALA A 21 86.52 -2.87 -18.50
C ALA A 21 86.89 -1.82 -17.44
N LEU A 22 86.87 -2.31 -16.20
CA LEU A 22 87.50 -1.74 -15.02
C LEU A 22 88.99 -1.40 -15.29
N ALA A 23 89.48 -0.45 -14.48
CA ALA A 23 90.88 -0.11 -14.22
C ALA A 23 91.54 0.96 -15.12
N GLY A 24 91.84 2.10 -14.47
CA GLY A 24 93.02 2.92 -14.69
C GLY A 24 93.05 3.76 -15.96
N ILE A 25 92.81 5.07 -15.82
CA ILE A 25 93.55 6.17 -16.48
C ILE A 25 93.14 7.47 -15.75
N VAL A 26 94.04 8.04 -14.95
CA VAL A 26 94.02 9.48 -14.67
C VAL A 26 94.74 10.12 -15.84
N VAL A 27 94.06 11.00 -16.58
CA VAL A 27 94.66 11.78 -17.65
C VAL A 27 95.65 12.76 -17.03
N ALA A 28 96.94 12.46 -17.15
CA ALA A 28 98.00 13.43 -16.92
C ALA A 28 97.81 14.58 -17.93
N SER A 29 97.51 15.77 -17.43
CA SER A 29 97.37 16.98 -18.24
C SER A 29 98.53 17.95 -17.99
N THR A 30 99.14 18.28 -19.12
CA THR A 30 100.11 19.32 -19.45
C THR A 30 99.98 20.65 -18.70
N MET A 31 101.17 21.21 -18.40
CA MET A 31 101.47 22.53 -17.80
C MET A 31 100.44 23.64 -18.02
N LEU A 32 99.93 24.21 -16.91
CA LEU A 32 99.42 25.57 -16.83
C LEU A 32 100.29 26.36 -15.83
N THR A 33 101.05 27.30 -16.34
CA THR A 33 101.79 28.30 -15.56
C THR A 33 100.82 29.33 -15.01
N GLY A 34 100.79 29.50 -13.68
CA GLY A 34 100.33 30.69 -12.95
C GLY A 34 98.98 31.29 -13.39
N SER A 35 97.88 30.85 -12.78
CA SER A 35 96.61 31.58 -12.78
C SER A 35 95.94 31.38 -11.43
N ALA A 36 95.40 32.47 -10.86
CA ALA A 36 94.60 32.42 -9.64
C ALA A 36 93.39 31.50 -9.86
N PHE A 37 93.04 30.69 -8.85
CA PHE A 37 91.93 29.76 -8.94
C PHE A 37 90.59 30.48 -8.99
N ALA A 38 89.65 29.89 -9.74
CA ALA A 38 88.29 30.36 -9.88
C ALA A 38 87.29 29.63 -8.96
N ALA A 39 87.72 28.61 -8.19
CA ALA A 39 86.97 27.97 -7.09
C ALA A 39 87.85 27.72 -5.86
N GLY A 40 87.27 27.80 -4.67
CA GLY A 40 87.87 27.35 -3.42
C GLY A 40 89.23 27.98 -3.14
N GLY A 41 89.96 27.38 -2.21
CA GLY A 41 91.29 27.82 -1.89
C GLY A 41 92.25 26.66 -1.76
N ALA A 42 93.35 26.67 -2.50
CA ALA A 42 94.40 25.68 -2.35
C ALA A 42 95.74 26.38 -2.13
N GLY A 43 96.43 25.98 -1.06
CA GLY A 43 97.73 26.49 -0.71
C GLY A 43 98.70 25.34 -0.51
N TRP A 44 99.89 25.47 -1.08
CA TRP A 44 100.92 24.47 -0.94
C TRP A 44 102.27 25.11 -0.67
N THR A 45 103.10 24.37 0.04
CA THR A 45 104.43 24.79 0.44
C THR A 45 105.45 23.71 0.13
N GLY A 46 106.69 24.13 -0.09
CA GLY A 46 107.78 23.24 -0.45
C GLY A 46 108.81 23.02 0.65
N GLY A 47 109.42 21.83 0.63
CA GLY A 47 110.50 21.43 1.52
C GLY A 47 111.80 22.18 1.27
N ASN A 48 112.60 22.41 2.33
CA ASN A 48 113.92 23.03 2.19
C ASN A 48 114.99 21.99 1.84
N THR A 49 115.63 22.10 0.67
CA THR A 49 116.70 21.18 0.20
C THR A 49 118.06 21.55 0.82
N GLY A 50 118.22 21.30 2.12
CA GLY A 50 119.35 21.83 2.90
C GLY A 50 120.20 20.84 3.70
N GLY A 51 120.06 19.51 3.54
CA GLY A 51 120.81 18.55 4.37
C GLY A 51 121.36 17.34 3.62
N SER A 52 122.67 17.09 3.70
CA SER A 52 123.38 15.98 3.05
C SER A 52 123.17 14.60 3.71
N GLY A 53 121.99 14.32 4.26
CA GLY A 53 121.65 13.08 4.98
C GLY A 53 120.59 12.23 4.27
N THR A 54 120.63 10.90 4.44
CA THR A 54 119.66 9.95 3.86
C THR A 54 118.37 9.91 4.71
N TYR A 55 117.38 10.75 4.43
CA TYR A 55 116.05 10.68 5.05
C TYR A 55 115.06 9.88 4.18
N LYS A 56 114.12 9.17 4.81
CA LYS A 56 112.97 8.52 4.15
C LYS A 56 111.68 9.27 4.49
N SER A 57 110.79 9.41 3.51
CA SER A 57 109.51 10.11 3.63
C SER A 57 108.34 9.26 3.12
N ASN A 58 107.17 9.44 3.73
CA ASN A 58 105.89 8.90 3.27
C ASN A 58 104.91 10.06 3.02
N THR A 59 103.98 9.88 2.08
CA THR A 59 102.93 10.85 1.77
C THR A 59 101.60 10.42 2.36
N PHE A 60 100.88 11.38 2.92
CA PHE A 60 99.58 11.18 3.56
C PHE A 60 98.56 12.18 3.02
N TRP A 61 97.29 11.81 3.11
CA TRP A 61 96.14 12.68 2.90
C TRP A 61 95.14 12.42 4.02
N VAL A 62 94.56 13.50 4.53
CA VAL A 62 93.42 13.46 5.45
C VAL A 62 92.34 14.34 4.86
N THR A 63 91.17 13.78 4.59
CA THR A 63 90.04 14.51 4.01
C THR A 63 88.77 14.34 4.84
N ASP A 64 88.03 15.44 4.99
CA ASP A 64 86.70 15.49 5.60
C ASP A 64 85.96 16.72 5.02
N ASP A 65 84.62 16.78 5.08
CA ASP A 65 83.93 18.01 4.67
C ASP A 65 84.40 19.22 5.51
N ASN A 66 84.74 18.99 6.78
CA ASN A 66 85.20 20.04 7.67
C ASN A 66 86.21 19.55 8.74
N LEU A 67 87.51 19.65 8.42
CA LEU A 67 88.60 19.40 9.36
C LEU A 67 88.81 20.55 10.38
N GLY A 68 88.14 21.68 10.19
CA GLY A 68 88.22 22.88 11.04
C GLY A 68 88.22 24.18 10.24
N SER A 69 88.14 25.32 10.94
CA SER A 69 88.16 26.64 10.31
C SER A 69 89.49 26.91 9.61
N ALA A 70 89.46 27.52 8.43
CA ALA A 70 90.67 27.95 7.73
C ALA A 70 91.41 29.12 8.42
N SER A 71 90.87 29.65 9.52
CA SER A 71 91.57 30.58 10.41
C SER A 71 92.24 29.90 11.60
N ASP A 72 92.08 28.59 11.78
CA ASP A 72 92.70 27.80 12.84
C ASP A 72 93.87 26.95 12.30
N ASN A 73 95.11 27.44 12.44
CA ASN A 73 96.29 26.69 12.04
C ASN A 73 96.44 25.35 12.81
N GLU A 74 95.86 25.24 14.02
CA GLU A 74 95.90 23.99 14.78
C GLU A 74 95.01 22.90 14.16
N ALA A 75 94.05 23.26 13.29
CA ALA A 75 93.26 22.27 12.55
C ALA A 75 94.12 21.47 11.58
N VAL A 76 95.07 22.13 10.88
CA VAL A 76 96.04 21.44 10.01
C VAL A 76 97.00 20.58 10.84
N VAL A 77 97.43 21.06 12.01
CA VAL A 77 98.26 20.28 12.94
C VAL A 77 97.54 19.01 13.41
N ARG A 78 96.28 19.12 13.80
CA ARG A 78 95.46 17.97 14.23
C ARG A 78 95.26 16.96 13.10
N ALA A 79 95.04 17.42 11.87
CA ALA A 79 94.95 16.56 10.70
C ALA A 79 96.28 15.83 10.41
N ILE A 80 97.43 16.48 10.61
CA ILE A 80 98.74 15.79 10.48
C ILE A 80 98.91 14.76 11.60
N GLN A 81 98.55 15.10 12.83
CA GLN A 81 98.69 14.23 14.00
C GLN A 81 97.75 13.01 13.97
N SER A 82 96.61 13.07 13.27
CA SER A 82 95.70 11.91 13.15
C SER A 82 96.33 10.71 12.45
N GLU A 83 97.32 10.95 11.58
CA GLU A 83 98.13 9.91 10.94
C GLU A 83 99.29 9.40 11.82
N GLY A 84 99.34 9.80 13.10
CA GLY A 84 100.42 9.45 14.01
C GLY A 84 101.73 10.20 13.76
N VAL A 85 101.67 11.34 13.08
CA VAL A 85 102.83 12.16 12.69
C VAL A 85 102.99 13.37 13.62
N ALA A 86 104.19 13.56 14.18
CA ALA A 86 104.50 14.71 15.04
C ALA A 86 104.82 15.99 14.24
N ILE A 87 104.68 17.18 14.85
CA ILE A 87 105.08 18.46 14.24
C ILE A 87 106.50 18.82 14.69
N GLY A 88 107.50 18.30 14.00
CA GLY A 88 108.92 18.52 14.30
C GLY A 88 109.42 17.88 15.61
N SER A 89 110.67 17.40 15.61
CA SER A 89 111.31 16.71 16.76
C SER A 89 112.01 17.67 17.73
N SER A 90 112.06 18.95 17.40
CA SER A 90 112.71 19.99 18.18
C SER A 90 112.01 21.32 17.96
N ALA A 91 112.15 22.26 18.90
CA ALA A 91 111.54 23.59 18.81
C ALA A 91 111.84 24.31 17.48
N THR A 92 113.04 24.15 16.93
CA THR A 92 113.43 24.73 15.63
C THR A 92 112.70 24.09 14.45
N ARG A 93 112.52 22.77 14.46
CA ARG A 93 111.80 22.03 13.41
C ARG A 93 110.29 22.24 13.51
N GLU A 94 109.76 22.30 14.73
CA GLU A 94 108.36 22.63 14.99
C GLU A 94 108.05 24.04 14.48
N ALA A 95 108.90 25.03 14.79
CA ALA A 95 108.73 26.40 14.28
C ALA A 95 108.76 26.46 12.74
N ALA A 96 109.65 25.69 12.10
CA ALA A 96 109.72 25.62 10.63
C ALA A 96 108.49 24.94 10.01
N ALA A 97 107.99 23.87 10.60
CA ALA A 97 106.78 23.18 10.18
C ALA A 97 105.54 24.08 10.34
N ARG A 98 105.41 24.75 11.50
CA ARG A 98 104.32 25.70 11.76
C ARG A 98 104.35 26.90 10.81
N ALA A 99 105.52 27.39 10.42
CA ALA A 99 105.63 28.45 9.43
C ALA A 99 105.08 28.02 8.05
N GLN A 100 105.35 26.79 7.61
CA GLN A 100 104.81 26.25 6.35
C GLN A 100 103.30 26.01 6.43
N ILE A 101 102.81 25.49 7.56
CA ILE A 101 101.37 25.34 7.81
C ILE A 101 100.66 26.70 7.70
N ASN A 102 101.18 27.72 8.39
CA ASN A 102 100.62 29.06 8.35
C ASN A 102 100.63 29.64 6.93
N ALA A 103 101.71 29.43 6.17
CA ALA A 103 101.82 29.92 4.80
C ALA A 103 100.86 29.22 3.84
N ALA A 104 100.78 27.89 3.89
CA ALA A 104 99.87 27.10 3.07
C ALA A 104 98.41 27.44 3.39
N LEU A 105 98.03 27.44 4.68
CA LEU A 105 96.66 27.72 5.09
C LEU A 105 96.26 29.18 4.81
N SER A 106 97.16 30.14 5.04
CA SER A 106 96.87 31.55 4.73
C SER A 106 96.68 31.79 3.24
N LYS A 107 97.42 31.09 2.38
CA LYS A 107 97.24 31.16 0.91
C LYS A 107 95.93 30.51 0.50
N ALA A 108 95.62 29.32 1.01
CA ALA A 108 94.36 28.64 0.76
C ALA A 108 93.16 29.51 1.19
N ARG A 109 93.19 30.05 2.43
CA ARG A 109 92.13 30.94 2.93
C ARG A 109 91.96 32.19 2.06
N GLY A 110 93.06 32.86 1.70
CA GLY A 110 93.01 34.08 0.88
C GLY A 110 92.40 33.85 -0.50
N ASP A 111 92.74 32.74 -1.15
CA ASP A 111 92.14 32.35 -2.44
C ASP A 111 90.62 32.09 -2.28
N CYS A 112 90.23 31.34 -1.24
CA CYS A 112 88.83 31.05 -0.93
C CYS A 112 87.98 32.30 -0.66
N GLU A 113 88.49 33.26 0.13
CA GLU A 113 87.79 34.52 0.42
C GLU A 113 87.67 35.43 -0.82
N THR A 114 88.74 35.48 -1.62
CA THR A 114 88.76 36.26 -2.87
C THR A 114 87.75 35.72 -3.86
N GLU A 115 87.72 34.40 -4.02
CA GLU A 115 86.82 33.72 -4.94
C GLU A 115 85.37 33.82 -4.48
N TYR A 116 85.10 33.68 -3.17
CA TYR A 116 83.77 33.91 -2.56
C TYR A 116 83.21 35.28 -2.90
N THR A 117 84.05 36.30 -2.83
CA THR A 117 83.66 37.66 -3.19
C THR A 117 83.45 37.79 -4.71
N ALA A 118 84.33 37.21 -5.52
CA ALA A 118 84.26 37.31 -6.98
C ALA A 118 82.99 36.68 -7.58
N ARG A 119 82.47 35.60 -6.97
CA ARG A 119 81.20 34.97 -7.37
C ARG A 119 79.94 35.61 -6.75
N GLY A 120 80.07 36.75 -6.07
CA GLY A 120 78.94 37.51 -5.52
C GLY A 120 78.49 37.09 -4.13
N GLY A 121 79.33 36.36 -3.37
CA GLY A 121 79.06 36.01 -1.98
C GLY A 121 78.91 37.23 -1.07
N THR A 122 77.98 37.16 -0.12
CA THR A 122 77.71 38.24 0.85
C THR A 122 78.04 37.81 2.28
N GLY A 123 78.77 38.65 3.01
CA GLY A 123 79.26 38.34 4.37
C GLY A 123 80.58 37.55 4.38
N SER A 124 80.90 36.93 5.51
CA SER A 124 82.11 36.08 5.65
C SER A 124 82.01 34.83 4.78
N ALA A 125 83.11 34.44 4.12
CA ALA A 125 83.20 33.20 3.33
C ALA A 125 83.17 31.94 4.21
N ASP A 126 83.51 32.09 5.50
CA ASP A 126 83.62 31.01 6.50
C ASP A 126 84.38 29.80 5.95
N CYS A 127 85.55 30.05 5.35
CA CYS A 127 86.36 29.02 4.72
C CYS A 127 86.72 27.91 5.72
N ARG A 128 86.50 26.67 5.32
CA ARG A 128 86.75 25.45 6.11
C ARG A 128 87.82 24.60 5.42
N ILE A 129 88.67 23.95 6.22
CA ILE A 129 89.69 23.04 5.71
C ILE A 129 89.00 21.73 5.33
N TRP A 130 89.11 21.37 4.06
CA TRP A 130 88.53 20.14 3.50
C TRP A 130 89.57 19.02 3.41
N GLY A 131 90.80 19.34 3.01
CA GLY A 131 91.84 18.33 2.81
C GLY A 131 93.23 18.82 3.18
N VAL A 132 94.00 17.96 3.84
CA VAL A 132 95.41 18.20 4.17
C VAL A 132 96.24 17.04 3.62
N GLY A 133 97.08 17.33 2.64
CA GLY A 133 98.06 16.40 2.08
C GLY A 133 99.46 16.79 2.52
N PHE A 134 100.28 15.86 3.03
CA PHE A 134 101.62 16.19 3.53
C PHE A 134 102.63 15.04 3.39
N THR A 135 103.92 15.39 3.37
CA THR A 135 105.03 14.44 3.42
C THR A 135 105.63 14.41 4.82
N ALA A 136 105.60 13.24 5.47
CA ALA A 136 106.23 13.05 6.77
C ALA A 136 107.57 12.34 6.63
N THR A 137 108.59 12.83 7.32
CA THR A 137 109.88 12.15 7.44
C THR A 137 109.72 10.99 8.41
N THR A 138 109.89 9.75 7.93
CA THR A 138 109.68 8.52 8.71
C THR A 138 110.97 7.92 9.25
N ALA A 139 112.13 8.24 8.66
CA ALA A 139 113.44 7.81 9.17
C ALA A 139 114.56 8.77 8.74
N GLY A 140 115.55 8.97 9.62
CA GLY A 140 116.76 9.79 9.36
C GLY A 140 117.46 10.23 10.65
N PRO A 141 118.57 10.98 10.57
CA PRO A 141 119.29 11.47 11.76
C PRO A 141 118.39 12.30 12.70
N GLY A 142 118.23 11.83 13.94
CA GLY A 142 117.40 12.49 14.96
C GLY A 142 115.90 12.23 14.86
N ILE A 143 115.44 11.31 14.00
CA ILE A 143 114.03 10.96 13.82
C ILE A 143 113.73 9.65 14.57
N THR A 144 113.02 9.72 15.69
CA THR A 144 112.59 8.54 16.47
C THR A 144 111.12 8.17 16.26
N LYS A 145 110.33 9.06 15.66
CA LYS A 145 108.93 8.88 15.25
C LYS A 145 108.69 9.65 13.95
N PRO A 146 107.71 9.27 13.12
CA PRO A 146 107.32 10.05 11.95
C PRO A 146 107.01 11.51 12.32
N GLU A 147 107.55 12.45 11.57
CA GLU A 147 107.31 13.87 11.81
C GLU A 147 107.18 14.68 10.51
N TYR A 148 106.32 15.70 10.54
CA TYR A 148 106.31 16.78 9.56
C TYR A 148 107.27 17.87 10.06
N ASN A 149 108.40 18.04 9.38
CA ASN A 149 109.51 18.87 9.83
C ASN A 149 110.09 19.79 8.75
N ASN A 150 109.45 19.88 7.59
CA ASN A 150 109.89 20.70 6.44
C ASN A 150 111.32 20.36 5.95
N THR A 151 111.87 19.21 6.35
CA THR A 151 113.21 18.75 5.98
C THR A 151 113.13 17.34 5.41
N SER A 152 112.42 17.19 4.29
CA SER A 152 112.44 15.94 3.53
C SER A 152 113.62 15.99 2.54
N SER A 153 114.55 15.03 2.62
CA SER A 153 115.63 14.90 1.61
C SER A 153 115.20 14.07 0.40
N ALA A 154 114.01 13.48 0.44
CA ALA A 154 113.41 12.68 -0.62
C ALA A 154 112.04 13.27 -0.95
N GLN A 155 111.99 14.01 -2.05
CA GLN A 155 110.76 14.61 -2.56
C GLN A 155 109.80 13.49 -2.98
N ALA A 156 108.55 13.55 -2.54
CA ALA A 156 107.55 12.58 -2.95
C ALA A 156 107.29 12.70 -4.46
N THR A 157 107.36 11.59 -5.17
CA THR A 157 107.02 11.52 -6.60
C THR A 157 105.51 11.73 -6.79
N GLY A 158 105.11 12.22 -7.96
CA GLY A 158 103.68 12.35 -8.30
C GLY A 158 102.89 11.04 -8.16
N ALA A 159 103.54 9.89 -8.37
CA ALA A 159 102.93 8.58 -8.17
C ALA A 159 102.65 8.26 -6.68
N GLN A 160 103.55 8.68 -5.77
CA GLN A 160 103.34 8.52 -4.32
C GLN A 160 102.20 9.41 -3.82
N TRP A 161 102.16 10.66 -4.29
CA TRP A 161 101.06 11.60 -4.02
C TRP A 161 99.71 11.07 -4.51
N LEU A 162 99.66 10.58 -5.75
CA LEU A 162 98.44 10.02 -6.34
C LEU A 162 97.98 8.75 -5.63
N SER A 163 98.91 7.87 -5.23
CA SER A 163 98.58 6.66 -4.48
C SER A 163 97.97 6.97 -3.12
N ALA A 164 98.50 7.97 -2.41
CA ALA A 164 97.95 8.40 -1.12
C ALA A 164 96.56 9.02 -1.29
N TRP A 165 96.36 9.88 -2.30
CA TRP A 165 95.07 10.48 -2.63
C TRP A 165 94.00 9.43 -2.96
N ASN A 166 94.33 8.46 -3.82
CA ASN A 166 93.38 7.42 -4.22
C ASN A 166 93.00 6.51 -3.06
N ASN A 167 93.93 6.24 -2.14
CA ASN A 167 93.60 5.47 -0.93
C ASN A 167 92.64 6.25 -0.03
N GLU A 168 92.93 7.52 0.24
CA GLU A 168 92.11 8.35 1.15
C GLU A 168 90.70 8.62 0.60
N THR A 169 90.60 8.85 -0.70
CA THR A 169 89.33 9.13 -1.40
C THR A 169 88.61 7.88 -1.90
N GLN A 170 89.17 6.68 -1.65
CA GLN A 170 88.66 5.39 -2.13
C GLN A 170 88.49 5.33 -3.66
N ASN A 171 89.50 5.80 -4.41
CA ASN A 171 89.44 6.01 -5.87
C ASN A 171 88.28 6.94 -6.28
N GLY A 172 87.97 7.91 -5.41
CA GLY A 172 86.94 8.94 -5.60
C GLY A 172 85.50 8.49 -5.37
N THR A 173 85.27 7.29 -4.83
CA THR A 173 83.92 6.84 -4.45
C THR A 173 83.52 7.26 -3.04
N ARG A 174 84.46 7.74 -2.21
CA ARG A 174 84.17 8.23 -0.87
C ARG A 174 83.19 9.40 -0.93
N LYS A 175 82.11 9.29 -0.15
CA LYS A 175 81.07 10.32 0.00
C LYS A 175 81.42 11.28 1.13
N TYR A 176 81.26 12.57 0.86
CA TYR A 176 81.34 13.68 1.80
C TYR A 176 79.94 14.30 1.89
N ASN A 177 79.61 14.97 3.00
CA ASN A 177 78.30 15.58 3.18
C ASN A 177 78.48 17.07 3.46
N HIS A 178 77.86 17.91 2.63
CA HIS A 178 77.79 19.35 2.84
C HIS A 178 76.34 19.80 2.85
N GLY A 179 75.90 20.46 3.92
CA GLY A 179 74.52 20.97 4.03
C GLY A 179 73.43 19.90 3.87
N GLY A 180 73.72 18.63 4.22
CA GLY A 180 72.79 17.50 4.10
C GLY A 180 72.81 16.79 2.74
N SER A 181 73.59 17.27 1.77
CA SER A 181 73.72 16.66 0.45
C SER A 181 75.06 15.92 0.34
N GLU A 182 75.04 14.70 -0.20
CA GLU A 182 76.25 13.94 -0.46
C GLU A 182 76.95 14.39 -1.74
N TYR A 183 78.28 14.39 -1.71
CA TYR A 183 79.12 14.67 -2.86
C TYR A 183 80.43 13.86 -2.81
N THR A 184 81.17 13.87 -3.90
CA THR A 184 82.42 13.15 -4.14
C THR A 184 83.50 14.14 -4.56
N VAL A 185 84.75 13.67 -4.63
CA VAL A 185 85.86 14.51 -5.10
C VAL A 185 85.78 14.87 -6.59
N PHE A 186 84.82 14.31 -7.32
CA PHE A 186 84.56 14.59 -8.73
C PHE A 186 83.35 15.48 -8.98
N ASP A 187 82.56 15.78 -7.94
CA ASP A 187 81.49 16.77 -8.06
C ASP A 187 82.09 18.17 -8.20
N ASP A 188 81.42 18.98 -9.02
CA ASP A 188 81.85 20.33 -9.34
C ASP A 188 81.79 21.22 -8.09
N ILE A 189 82.91 21.87 -7.78
CA ILE A 189 82.98 22.89 -6.73
C ILE A 189 82.55 24.25 -7.30
N ASP A 190 82.85 24.49 -8.58
CA ASP A 190 82.38 25.56 -9.44
C ASP A 190 82.24 25.08 -10.90
N SER A 191 82.01 26.00 -11.83
CA SER A 191 81.87 25.73 -13.26
C SER A 191 83.10 25.14 -13.96
N ALA A 192 84.24 24.95 -13.28
CA ALA A 192 85.49 24.54 -13.93
C ALA A 192 86.38 23.57 -13.13
N ASN A 193 86.14 23.37 -11.83
CA ASN A 193 87.05 22.70 -10.92
C ASN A 193 86.32 21.69 -10.00
N THR A 194 87.02 20.59 -9.70
CA THR A 194 86.63 19.57 -8.74
C THR A 194 87.68 19.46 -7.62
N LEU A 195 87.38 18.77 -6.52
CA LEU A 195 88.36 18.58 -5.43
C LEU A 195 89.58 17.80 -5.90
N ALA A 196 89.37 16.83 -6.79
CA ALA A 196 90.43 16.10 -7.45
C ALA A 196 91.34 17.02 -8.27
N SER A 197 90.80 18.06 -8.91
CA SER A 197 91.60 19.03 -9.67
C SER A 197 92.50 19.90 -8.77
N PHE A 198 92.03 20.32 -7.58
CA PHE A 198 92.85 21.07 -6.61
C PHE A 198 93.99 20.22 -6.04
N ALA A 199 93.68 18.98 -5.67
CA ALA A 199 94.69 18.06 -5.20
C ALA A 199 95.75 17.80 -6.29
N ALA A 200 95.32 17.56 -7.54
CA ALA A 200 96.22 17.31 -8.66
C ALA A 200 97.22 18.45 -8.92
N GLN A 201 96.80 19.70 -8.74
CA GLN A 201 97.70 20.85 -8.91
C GLN A 201 98.77 20.95 -7.82
N GLY A 202 98.39 20.75 -6.55
CA GLY A 202 99.36 20.71 -5.45
C GLY A 202 100.36 19.54 -5.63
N MET A 203 99.86 18.37 -5.99
CA MET A 203 100.65 17.14 -6.20
C MET A 203 101.61 17.20 -7.39
N SER A 204 101.33 18.05 -8.39
CA SER A 204 102.17 18.22 -9.58
C SER A 204 103.19 19.37 -9.47
N THR A 205 103.13 20.16 -8.39
CA THR A 205 104.07 21.25 -8.16
C THR A 205 105.42 20.69 -7.63
N PRO A 206 106.57 21.09 -8.20
CA PRO A 206 107.88 20.63 -7.71
C PRO A 206 108.13 21.01 -6.25
N ASN A 207 108.79 20.12 -5.52
CA ASN A 207 109.20 20.30 -4.11
C ASN A 207 108.05 20.38 -3.10
N THR A 208 106.79 20.09 -3.46
CA THR A 208 105.64 20.15 -2.54
C THR A 208 105.76 19.16 -1.38
N ASP A 209 105.65 19.68 -0.15
CA ASP A 209 105.66 18.89 1.10
C ASP A 209 104.37 19.05 1.92
N LEU A 210 103.56 20.08 1.68
CA LEU A 210 102.24 20.28 2.28
C LEU A 210 101.28 20.91 1.28
N ILE A 211 100.06 20.40 1.24
CA ILE A 211 98.92 20.87 0.45
C ILE A 211 97.74 21.03 1.41
N VAL A 212 97.11 22.19 1.40
CA VAL A 212 95.89 22.47 2.16
C VAL A 212 94.82 22.94 1.18
N ILE A 213 93.68 22.25 1.18
CA ILE A 213 92.49 22.59 0.39
C ILE A 213 91.43 23.09 1.35
N VAL A 214 90.87 24.27 1.06
CA VAL A 214 89.77 24.88 1.80
C VAL A 214 88.60 25.16 0.87
N LEU A 215 87.40 25.08 1.41
CA LEU A 215 86.15 25.40 0.73
C LEU A 215 85.43 26.52 1.46
N ALA A 216 84.76 27.42 0.73
CA ALA A 216 83.85 28.38 1.33
C ALA A 216 82.54 27.70 1.77
N LYS A 217 81.76 28.36 2.63
CA LYS A 217 80.50 27.82 3.16
C LYS A 217 79.44 27.41 2.12
N ASP A 218 79.47 28.02 0.94
CA ASP A 218 78.56 27.76 -0.18
C ASP A 218 79.13 26.75 -1.20
N GLN A 219 80.30 26.18 -0.93
CA GLN A 219 80.95 25.16 -1.76
C GLN A 219 80.95 23.80 -1.06
N PRO A 220 80.72 22.69 -1.79
CA PRO A 220 80.46 22.63 -3.24
C PRO A 220 79.08 23.18 -3.63
N LYS A 221 78.98 23.72 -4.86
CA LYS A 221 77.71 24.21 -5.41
C LYS A 221 76.91 23.04 -5.98
N LEU A 222 76.01 22.49 -5.17
CA LEU A 222 75.16 21.37 -5.57
C LEU A 222 73.87 21.88 -6.24
N TRP A 223 73.45 21.22 -7.33
CA TRP A 223 72.20 21.54 -8.01
C TRP A 223 71.00 21.41 -7.06
N ASP A 224 70.04 22.31 -7.22
CA ASP A 224 68.83 22.38 -6.41
C ASP A 224 67.61 22.78 -7.27
N PHE A 225 66.41 22.48 -6.78
CA PHE A 225 65.14 22.75 -7.47
C PHE A 225 64.06 23.19 -6.48
N THR A 226 63.00 23.84 -6.96
CA THR A 226 61.82 24.23 -6.18
C THR A 226 60.60 24.01 -7.07
N PRO A 227 59.91 22.88 -6.93
CA PRO A 227 58.77 22.58 -7.76
C PRO A 227 57.56 23.39 -7.29
N ASP A 228 56.59 23.60 -8.17
CA ASP A 228 55.34 24.27 -7.89
C ASP A 228 54.17 23.55 -8.54
N LYS A 229 52.96 23.91 -8.16
CA LYS A 229 51.75 23.39 -8.78
C LYS A 229 50.61 24.40 -8.78
N SER A 230 49.66 24.13 -9.67
CA SER A 230 48.45 24.92 -9.82
C SER A 230 47.30 24.02 -10.27
N TRP A 231 46.09 24.35 -9.87
CA TRP A 231 44.90 23.91 -10.58
C TRP A 231 44.75 24.69 -11.88
N VAL A 232 44.28 24.04 -12.94
CA VAL A 232 44.18 24.60 -14.29
C VAL A 232 42.82 24.35 -14.91
N LYS A 233 42.42 25.26 -15.79
CA LYS A 233 41.13 25.24 -16.48
C LYS A 233 41.27 24.65 -17.88
N TYR A 234 40.19 24.07 -18.38
CA TYR A 234 40.08 23.64 -19.76
C TYR A 234 39.33 24.71 -20.56
N SER A 235 39.99 25.31 -21.55
CA SER A 235 39.40 26.37 -22.37
C SER A 235 39.89 26.27 -23.80
N ASN A 236 39.02 26.57 -24.77
CA ASN A 236 39.36 26.56 -26.20
C ASN A 236 39.99 25.23 -26.67
N GLY A 237 39.56 24.11 -26.11
CA GLY A 237 40.04 22.77 -26.48
C GLY A 237 41.39 22.35 -25.87
N LYS A 238 41.97 23.14 -24.95
CA LYS A 238 43.24 22.81 -24.28
C LYS A 238 43.24 23.19 -22.79
N TRP A 239 44.14 22.59 -22.01
CA TRP A 239 44.40 22.99 -20.63
C TRP A 239 45.23 24.29 -20.59
N ALA A 240 44.80 25.25 -19.77
CA ALA A 240 45.51 26.52 -19.56
C ALA A 240 46.58 26.34 -18.48
N THR A 241 47.70 25.68 -18.84
CA THR A 241 48.79 25.37 -17.90
C THR A 241 49.52 26.61 -17.46
N VAL A 242 49.75 26.73 -16.15
CA VAL A 242 50.43 27.87 -15.52
C VAL A 242 51.54 27.41 -14.57
N ILE A 243 52.34 28.37 -14.12
CA ILE A 243 53.36 28.19 -13.08
C ILE A 243 53.03 29.04 -11.86
N ASP A 244 53.45 28.57 -10.69
CA ASP A 244 53.40 29.31 -9.42
C ASP A 244 54.76 29.26 -8.72
N ALA A 245 55.83 29.67 -9.42
CA ALA A 245 57.20 29.64 -8.88
C ALA A 245 57.40 30.41 -7.55
N LYS A 246 56.43 31.25 -7.15
CA LYS A 246 56.43 31.99 -5.88
C LYS A 246 55.51 31.38 -4.81
N HIS A 247 54.86 30.26 -5.10
CA HIS A 247 53.96 29.54 -4.20
C HIS A 247 52.83 30.43 -3.64
N THR A 248 52.23 31.25 -4.51
CA THR A 248 51.14 32.17 -4.16
C THR A 248 49.81 31.48 -3.90
N ASN A 249 49.58 30.29 -4.47
CA ASN A 249 48.30 29.55 -4.48
C ASN A 249 47.13 30.36 -5.07
N THR A 250 47.39 31.16 -6.11
CA THR A 250 46.38 32.05 -6.74
C THR A 250 46.41 32.01 -8.27
N THR A 251 46.98 30.95 -8.83
CA THR A 251 47.22 30.82 -10.27
C THR A 251 46.19 29.89 -10.93
N GLY A 252 45.91 30.08 -12.22
CA GLY A 252 45.02 29.17 -12.95
C GLY A 252 43.59 29.11 -12.37
N ALA A 253 43.23 27.97 -11.78
CA ALA A 253 41.96 27.71 -11.09
C ALA A 253 42.09 27.68 -9.56
N ASP A 254 43.26 27.97 -9.00
CA ASP A 254 43.46 28.02 -7.55
C ASP A 254 42.45 28.99 -6.91
N THR A 255 41.90 28.60 -5.76
CA THR A 255 40.90 29.35 -4.98
C THR A 255 39.55 29.58 -5.69
N GLN A 256 39.36 29.05 -6.89
CA GLN A 256 38.10 29.19 -7.63
C GLN A 256 37.09 28.13 -7.20
N THR A 257 35.82 28.48 -7.39
CA THR A 257 34.70 27.60 -7.15
C THR A 257 34.35 26.86 -8.44
N ILE A 258 34.32 25.52 -8.37
CA ILE A 258 34.17 24.62 -9.51
C ILE A 258 32.82 23.92 -9.38
N LEU A 259 31.94 23.95 -10.37
CA LEU A 259 30.68 23.22 -10.31
C LEU A 259 30.89 21.73 -10.58
N ASP A 260 29.99 20.89 -10.07
CA ASP A 260 30.04 19.46 -10.33
C ASP A 260 30.02 19.15 -11.85
N GLY A 261 30.87 18.24 -12.29
CA GLY A 261 31.06 17.89 -13.69
C GLY A 261 31.91 18.86 -14.52
N ASP A 262 32.29 20.04 -14.00
CA ASP A 262 33.18 20.94 -14.72
C ASP A 262 34.58 20.34 -14.87
N LYS A 263 35.24 20.62 -16.01
CA LYS A 263 36.63 20.19 -16.22
C LYS A 263 37.57 20.92 -15.27
N LEU A 264 38.46 20.18 -14.63
CA LEU A 264 39.49 20.71 -13.73
C LEU A 264 40.73 19.85 -13.88
N GLY A 265 41.90 20.46 -13.99
CA GLY A 265 43.16 19.74 -14.12
C GLY A 265 44.18 20.20 -13.09
N SER A 266 45.17 19.38 -12.82
CA SER A 266 46.31 19.72 -11.96
C SER A 266 47.59 19.76 -12.79
N VAL A 267 48.47 20.72 -12.53
CA VAL A 267 49.82 20.74 -13.10
C VAL A 267 50.87 20.75 -11.99
N VAL A 268 51.86 19.86 -12.08
CA VAL A 268 53.05 19.84 -11.23
C VAL A 268 54.25 20.22 -12.09
N ASN A 269 54.85 21.37 -11.79
CA ASN A 269 55.99 21.92 -12.52
C ASN A 269 57.28 21.61 -11.76
N GLY A 270 58.20 20.90 -12.40
CA GLY A 270 59.55 20.66 -11.92
C GLY A 270 60.62 21.19 -12.86
N SER A 271 61.83 21.33 -12.35
CA SER A 271 62.98 21.85 -13.09
C SER A 271 64.13 20.88 -13.00
N LEU A 272 64.85 20.63 -14.09
CA LEU A 272 66.03 19.77 -14.11
C LEU A 272 67.25 20.56 -14.63
N GLY A 273 68.33 20.55 -13.86
CA GLY A 273 69.57 21.26 -14.18
C GLY A 273 70.36 20.66 -15.34
N GLU A 274 71.37 21.39 -15.80
CA GLU A 274 72.32 20.91 -16.80
C GLU A 274 73.43 20.04 -16.19
N ASN A 275 73.99 19.12 -17.00
CA ASN A 275 75.19 18.34 -16.70
C ASN A 275 75.24 17.60 -15.33
N LEU A 276 74.10 17.14 -14.81
CA LEU A 276 74.03 16.50 -13.49
C LEU A 276 74.79 15.17 -13.37
N GLY A 277 75.15 14.52 -14.48
CA GLY A 277 75.94 13.28 -14.46
C GLY A 277 75.29 12.17 -13.64
N ASP A 278 76.09 11.37 -12.95
CA ASP A 278 75.60 10.26 -12.12
C ASP A 278 74.91 10.70 -10.83
N SER A 279 74.94 11.99 -10.49
CA SER A 279 74.13 12.52 -9.39
C SER A 279 72.64 12.37 -9.67
N LEU A 280 72.22 12.37 -10.95
CA LEU A 280 70.84 12.14 -11.36
C LEU A 280 70.54 10.63 -11.44
N ASP A 281 70.07 10.10 -10.31
CA ASP A 281 69.67 8.72 -10.08
C ASP A 281 68.19 8.44 -10.39
N THR A 282 67.34 9.45 -10.24
CA THR A 282 65.91 9.44 -10.57
C THR A 282 65.44 10.82 -11.00
N PHE A 283 64.31 10.87 -11.71
CA PHE A 283 63.54 12.10 -11.91
C PHE A 283 62.06 11.75 -11.88
N THR A 284 61.34 12.27 -10.89
CA THR A 284 59.92 12.00 -10.68
C THR A 284 59.15 13.27 -10.43
N LEU A 285 57.95 13.36 -10.99
CA LEU A 285 56.94 14.35 -10.63
C LEU A 285 55.74 13.59 -10.07
N SER A 286 55.19 14.06 -8.96
CA SER A 286 54.07 13.42 -8.29
C SER A 286 53.01 14.43 -7.88
N ASP A 287 51.75 14.06 -8.00
CA ASP A 287 50.56 14.79 -7.56
C ASP A 287 49.82 13.93 -6.53
N ASP A 288 49.53 14.48 -5.36
CA ASP A 288 48.76 13.83 -4.29
C ASP A 288 47.53 14.69 -3.99
N TYR A 289 46.42 14.30 -4.61
CA TYR A 289 45.12 14.97 -4.51
C TYR A 289 44.24 14.40 -3.41
N THR A 290 44.77 13.62 -2.46
CA THR A 290 43.99 12.95 -1.39
C THR A 290 43.02 13.90 -0.69
N ALA A 291 43.44 15.13 -0.40
CA ALA A 291 42.59 16.09 0.30
C ALA A 291 41.50 16.72 -0.59
N ALA A 292 41.63 16.63 -1.93
CA ALA A 292 40.66 17.11 -2.91
C ALA A 292 39.83 15.98 -3.57
N ASP A 293 40.10 14.71 -3.23
CA ASP A 293 39.44 13.50 -3.77
C ASP A 293 37.91 13.61 -3.75
N TYR A 294 37.36 14.14 -2.65
CA TYR A 294 35.92 14.36 -2.51
C TYR A 294 35.30 15.24 -3.62
N LEU A 295 36.07 16.16 -4.20
CA LEU A 295 35.62 17.09 -5.22
C LEU A 295 36.09 16.72 -6.62
N TRP A 296 37.27 16.11 -6.80
CA TRP A 296 37.94 15.99 -8.09
C TRP A 296 38.47 14.59 -8.37
N ASP A 297 38.19 14.11 -9.58
CA ASP A 297 38.73 12.86 -10.11
C ASP A 297 39.59 13.12 -11.37
N PRO A 298 40.78 12.48 -11.46
CA PRO A 298 41.61 12.54 -12.64
C PRO A 298 41.06 11.66 -13.78
N ASP A 299 41.28 12.08 -15.01
CA ASP A 299 41.13 11.26 -16.20
C ASP A 299 42.51 10.75 -16.63
N MET A 300 42.80 9.48 -16.34
CA MET A 300 44.09 8.87 -16.67
C MET A 300 44.39 8.79 -18.17
N SER A 301 43.40 9.01 -19.04
CA SER A 301 43.62 9.12 -20.49
C SER A 301 44.09 10.52 -20.93
N ASP A 302 44.04 11.51 -20.03
CA ASP A 302 44.42 12.91 -20.26
C ASP A 302 45.57 13.33 -19.32
N VAL A 303 46.52 12.40 -19.08
CA VAL A 303 47.73 12.64 -18.28
C VAL A 303 48.95 12.69 -19.18
N HIS A 304 49.66 13.82 -19.12
CA HIS A 304 50.76 14.13 -20.03
C HIS A 304 51.95 14.72 -19.28
N VAL A 305 53.16 14.53 -19.82
CA VAL A 305 54.36 15.26 -19.36
C VAL A 305 54.89 16.11 -20.49
N TYR A 306 54.98 17.42 -20.28
CA TYR A 306 55.54 18.37 -21.24
C TYR A 306 56.92 18.83 -20.80
N ALA A 307 57.80 19.13 -21.75
CA ALA A 307 59.13 19.66 -21.46
C ALA A 307 59.47 20.88 -22.30
N ALA A 308 60.18 21.85 -21.71
CA ALA A 308 60.68 23.05 -22.38
C ALA A 308 61.99 23.54 -21.74
N PRO A 309 62.93 24.14 -22.49
CA PRO A 309 64.12 24.75 -21.91
C PRO A 309 63.80 25.92 -20.97
N ILE A 310 64.53 26.03 -19.86
CA ILE A 310 64.43 27.15 -18.90
C ILE A 310 65.39 28.28 -19.35
N PRO A 311 64.92 29.53 -19.54
CA PRO A 311 65.80 30.68 -19.79
C PRO A 311 66.76 30.95 -18.61
N GLU A 312 68.01 31.33 -18.91
CA GLU A 312 69.20 31.37 -18.01
C GLU A 312 69.09 32.09 -16.65
N ALA A 313 67.98 32.78 -16.31
CA ALA A 313 67.90 33.64 -15.13
C ALA A 313 67.60 32.91 -13.79
N SER A 314 67.01 31.70 -13.80
CA SER A 314 66.77 30.91 -12.59
C SER A 314 66.59 29.43 -12.93
N THR A 315 67.66 28.65 -12.83
CA THR A 315 67.72 27.24 -13.25
C THR A 315 67.10 26.26 -12.25
N THR A 316 66.57 26.77 -11.13
CA THR A 316 66.08 25.99 -9.99
C THR A 316 64.56 26.13 -9.79
N VAL A 317 63.86 26.89 -10.64
CA VAL A 317 62.41 27.12 -10.55
C VAL A 317 61.80 27.01 -11.95
N SER A 318 60.51 26.71 -12.02
CA SER A 318 59.77 26.77 -13.28
C SER A 318 59.70 28.22 -13.81
N SER A 319 59.66 28.38 -15.13
CA SER A 319 59.59 29.69 -15.80
C SER A 319 58.86 29.68 -17.14
N VAL A 320 58.45 28.52 -17.63
CA VAL A 320 57.72 28.33 -18.88
C VAL A 320 56.24 28.16 -18.58
N ASP A 321 55.51 29.27 -18.67
CA ASP A 321 54.04 29.29 -18.66
C ASP A 321 53.46 28.80 -20.01
N ASP A 322 52.23 28.28 -20.06
CA ASP A 322 51.59 27.68 -21.25
C ASP A 322 52.49 26.63 -21.92
N ILE A 323 53.06 25.72 -21.12
CA ILE A 323 54.03 24.71 -21.59
C ILE A 323 53.43 23.73 -22.60
N ILE A 324 52.11 23.52 -22.62
CA ILE A 324 51.45 22.71 -23.66
C ILE A 324 51.69 23.32 -25.04
N THR A 325 51.70 24.65 -25.15
CA THR A 325 51.87 25.35 -26.42
C THR A 325 53.35 25.61 -26.73
N LYS A 326 54.16 25.92 -25.71
CA LYS A 326 55.58 26.31 -25.88
C LYS A 326 56.56 25.14 -25.80
N GLY A 327 56.16 24.06 -25.15
CA GLY A 327 56.98 22.88 -24.92
C GLY A 327 56.71 21.76 -25.92
N THR A 328 57.24 20.59 -25.59
CA THR A 328 57.02 19.35 -26.35
C THR A 328 56.41 18.31 -25.42
N ASP A 329 55.41 17.57 -25.90
CA ASP A 329 54.90 16.39 -25.20
C ASP A 329 55.99 15.30 -25.18
N VAL A 330 56.47 14.99 -23.99
CA VAL A 330 57.49 13.97 -23.71
C VAL A 330 56.93 12.83 -22.85
N THR A 331 55.61 12.63 -22.83
CA THR A 331 54.94 11.61 -22.01
C THR A 331 55.56 10.21 -22.18
N SER A 332 55.97 9.85 -23.39
CA SER A 332 56.63 8.57 -23.69
C SER A 332 57.99 8.38 -23.00
N GLN A 333 58.60 9.44 -22.49
CA GLN A 333 59.84 9.39 -21.71
C GLN A 333 59.60 9.03 -20.24
N PHE A 334 58.33 8.94 -19.81
CA PHE A 334 57.93 8.70 -18.44
C PHE A 334 57.06 7.44 -18.33
N THR A 335 57.18 6.75 -17.20
CA THR A 335 56.22 5.75 -16.74
C THR A 335 55.27 6.44 -15.76
N ILE A 336 53.99 6.50 -16.09
CA ILE A 336 52.96 7.14 -15.27
C ILE A 336 52.18 6.06 -14.53
N GLN A 337 52.05 6.20 -13.21
CA GLN A 337 51.32 5.27 -12.37
C GLN A 337 50.41 6.03 -11.41
N GLN A 338 49.19 5.53 -11.24
CA GLN A 338 48.27 5.98 -10.20
C GLN A 338 48.25 4.94 -9.08
N ALA A 339 48.50 5.39 -7.85
CA ALA A 339 48.38 4.60 -6.63
C ALA A 339 47.42 5.32 -5.67
N GLY A 340 46.15 4.88 -5.65
CA GLY A 340 45.08 5.60 -4.96
C GLY A 340 44.93 7.01 -5.52
N THR A 341 45.05 8.00 -4.63
CA THR A 341 44.94 9.45 -4.89
C THR A 341 46.28 10.10 -5.22
N THR A 342 47.29 9.31 -5.57
CA THR A 342 48.61 9.80 -5.98
C THR A 342 48.94 9.37 -7.40
N ILE A 343 49.29 10.33 -8.27
CA ILE A 343 49.75 10.08 -9.64
C ILE A 343 51.23 10.45 -9.71
N THR A 344 52.07 9.50 -10.12
CA THR A 344 53.51 9.71 -10.23
C THR A 344 53.99 9.42 -11.65
N ALA A 345 54.66 10.40 -12.25
CA ALA A 345 55.38 10.26 -13.50
C ALA A 345 56.88 10.08 -13.20
N THR A 346 57.40 8.89 -13.51
CA THR A 346 58.82 8.55 -13.31
C THR A 346 59.54 8.50 -14.64
N MET A 347 60.62 9.26 -14.80
CA MET A 347 61.41 9.26 -16.03
C MET A 347 62.00 7.87 -16.28
N THR A 348 61.84 7.36 -17.50
CA THR A 348 62.36 6.05 -17.92
C THR A 348 63.89 6.04 -17.88
N SER A 349 64.49 4.86 -17.70
CA SER A 349 65.95 4.71 -17.64
C SER A 349 66.68 5.25 -18.88
N GLN A 350 66.07 5.13 -20.07
CA GLN A 350 66.63 5.67 -21.31
C GLN A 350 66.62 7.20 -21.33
N ALA A 351 65.51 7.83 -20.94
CA ALA A 351 65.40 9.28 -20.88
C ALA A 351 66.28 9.87 -19.76
N LEU A 352 66.34 9.19 -18.61
CA LEU A 352 67.19 9.56 -17.49
C LEU A 352 68.67 9.60 -17.89
N ALA A 353 69.15 8.60 -18.62
CA ALA A 353 70.52 8.58 -19.14
C ALA A 353 70.82 9.76 -20.07
N ALA A 354 69.86 10.19 -20.90
CA ALA A 354 70.02 11.40 -21.71
C ALA A 354 70.02 12.66 -20.83
N ALA A 355 69.14 12.71 -19.83
CA ALA A 355 68.96 13.83 -18.92
C ALA A 355 70.21 14.15 -18.08
N ARG A 356 71.05 13.15 -17.78
CA ARG A 356 72.36 13.34 -17.09
C ARG A 356 73.29 14.31 -17.82
N SER A 357 73.11 14.49 -19.12
CA SER A 357 73.99 15.28 -19.98
C SER A 357 73.29 16.44 -20.67
N LEU A 358 72.18 16.93 -20.08
CA LEU A 358 71.47 18.10 -20.58
C LEU A 358 72.42 19.28 -20.71
N ALA A 359 72.43 19.88 -21.91
CA ALA A 359 73.25 21.05 -22.22
C ALA A 359 72.57 22.37 -21.81
N THR A 360 71.28 22.32 -21.49
CA THR A 360 70.47 23.44 -21.01
C THR A 360 69.50 22.93 -19.96
N PRO A 361 69.23 23.69 -18.89
CA PRO A 361 68.20 23.34 -17.91
C PRO A 361 66.82 23.22 -18.56
N MET A 362 65.99 22.30 -18.06
CA MET A 362 64.69 21.96 -18.63
C MET A 362 63.60 22.05 -17.56
N GLN A 363 62.44 22.59 -17.90
CA GLN A 363 61.21 22.44 -17.12
C GLN A 363 60.49 21.19 -17.61
N TYR A 364 60.00 20.39 -16.68
CA TYR A 364 59.07 19.29 -16.95
C TYR A 364 57.78 19.56 -16.18
N THR A 365 56.64 19.47 -16.86
CA THR A 365 55.32 19.67 -16.25
C THR A 365 54.49 18.41 -16.41
N LEU A 366 54.12 17.80 -15.29
CA LEU A 366 53.10 16.74 -15.24
C LEU A 366 51.73 17.42 -15.24
N LEU A 367 50.98 17.27 -16.33
CA LEU A 367 49.58 17.67 -16.45
C LEU A 367 48.69 16.47 -16.19
N ILE A 368 47.70 16.63 -15.32
CA ILE A 368 46.67 15.64 -15.03
C ILE A 368 45.32 16.29 -15.33
N GLY A 369 44.72 15.96 -16.47
CA GLY A 369 43.35 16.34 -16.78
C GLY A 369 42.34 15.58 -15.90
N GLY A 370 41.15 16.15 -15.72
CA GLY A 370 40.10 15.55 -14.91
C GLY A 370 38.83 16.39 -14.89
N LYS A 371 37.98 16.13 -13.89
CA LYS A 371 36.74 16.90 -13.67
C LYS A 371 36.37 16.94 -12.20
N ALA A 372 35.62 17.95 -11.83
CA ALA A 372 34.87 17.91 -10.58
C ALA A 372 33.88 16.74 -10.62
N ASN A 373 33.90 15.92 -9.58
CA ASN A 373 33.05 14.74 -9.43
C ASN A 373 32.61 14.63 -7.96
N TYR A 374 31.71 15.52 -7.56
CA TYR A 374 31.35 15.74 -6.16
C TYR A 374 30.95 14.45 -5.44
N ALA A 375 31.43 14.34 -4.19
CA ALA A 375 31.18 13.19 -3.32
C ALA A 375 31.53 11.86 -4.01
N ASN A 376 32.64 11.85 -4.76
CA ASN A 376 33.12 10.72 -5.56
C ASN A 376 32.06 10.25 -6.58
N GLY A 377 31.39 11.19 -7.23
CA GLY A 377 30.38 10.96 -8.27
C GLY A 377 28.95 10.72 -7.76
N LYS A 378 28.70 10.93 -6.47
CA LYS A 378 27.33 10.90 -5.91
C LYS A 378 26.60 12.25 -6.08
N GLY A 379 27.32 13.30 -6.46
CA GLY A 379 26.77 14.58 -6.89
C GLY A 379 26.31 15.50 -5.76
N ALA A 380 25.74 16.64 -6.15
CA ALA A 380 25.39 17.75 -5.27
C ALA A 380 24.42 17.40 -4.12
N ALA A 381 23.49 16.48 -4.34
CA ALA A 381 22.56 16.04 -3.29
C ALA A 381 23.29 15.35 -2.13
N GLN A 382 24.31 14.54 -2.44
CA GLN A 382 25.13 13.88 -1.42
C GLN A 382 25.98 14.89 -0.65
N VAL A 383 26.53 15.91 -1.33
CA VAL A 383 27.30 16.99 -0.67
C VAL A 383 26.49 17.68 0.43
N ARG A 384 25.22 18.01 0.16
CA ARG A 384 24.35 18.60 1.19
C ARG A 384 24.11 17.65 2.35
N ALA A 385 23.88 16.36 2.07
CA ALA A 385 23.67 15.36 3.11
C ALA A 385 24.91 15.21 4.00
N ASP A 386 26.10 15.13 3.41
CA ASP A 386 27.38 15.03 4.14
C ASP A 386 27.66 16.30 4.96
N ALA A 387 27.23 17.47 4.46
CA ALA A 387 27.31 18.74 5.16
C ALA A 387 26.24 18.92 6.26
N GLY A 388 25.32 17.97 6.44
CA GLY A 388 24.21 18.07 7.39
C GLY A 388 23.18 19.15 7.02
N LYS A 389 22.99 19.39 5.72
CA LYS A 389 22.15 20.45 5.14
C LYS A 389 20.90 19.88 4.48
N LYS A 390 19.80 20.63 4.54
CA LYS A 390 18.53 20.28 3.89
C LYS A 390 18.61 20.54 2.38
N ALA A 391 17.66 19.99 1.61
CA ALA A 391 17.58 20.27 0.17
C ALA A 391 17.37 21.77 -0.14
N THR A 392 16.77 22.49 0.80
CA THR A 392 16.53 23.95 0.69
C THR A 392 17.76 24.79 1.01
N ASP A 393 18.85 24.19 1.47
CA ASP A 393 20.02 24.92 1.93
C ASP A 393 21.06 25.05 0.81
N GLU A 394 21.64 26.24 0.71
CA GLU A 394 22.79 26.53 -0.13
C GLU A 394 24.08 26.03 0.55
N VAL A 395 25.00 25.46 -0.22
CA VAL A 395 26.27 24.93 0.30
C VAL A 395 27.43 25.35 -0.61
N GLU A 396 28.29 26.23 -0.10
CA GLU A 396 29.63 26.44 -0.62
C GLU A 396 30.63 25.73 0.30
N PHE A 397 31.53 24.93 -0.29
CA PHE A 397 32.45 24.10 0.47
C PHE A 397 33.85 24.12 -0.15
N CYS A 398 34.84 24.45 0.65
CA CYS A 398 36.27 24.41 0.36
C CYS A 398 36.98 23.35 1.21
N ALA A 399 36.24 22.50 1.92
CA ALA A 399 36.72 21.37 2.71
C ALA A 399 35.76 20.18 2.52
N ASP A 400 36.26 18.96 2.65
CA ASP A 400 35.43 17.74 2.61
C ASP A 400 34.43 17.76 3.78
N PRO A 401 33.10 17.81 3.49
CA PRO A 401 32.07 17.88 4.52
C PRO A 401 32.07 16.70 5.50
N THR A 402 32.58 15.54 5.10
CA THR A 402 32.58 14.32 5.92
C THR A 402 33.64 14.32 7.01
N THR A 403 34.64 15.21 6.91
CA THR A 403 35.77 15.28 7.85
C THR A 403 35.42 16.00 9.15
N GLY A 404 34.28 16.69 9.20
CA GLY A 404 33.90 17.57 10.31
C GLY A 404 34.66 18.91 10.34
N ALA A 405 35.52 19.18 9.35
CA ALA A 405 36.13 20.50 9.17
C ALA A 405 35.07 21.55 8.81
N ALA A 406 35.33 22.82 9.16
CA ALA A 406 34.48 23.90 8.72
C ALA A 406 34.52 23.98 7.18
N LEU A 407 33.36 24.08 6.53
CA LEU A 407 33.27 24.08 5.06
C LEU A 407 34.15 25.15 4.40
N ASN A 408 34.45 26.26 5.08
CA ASN A 408 35.30 27.33 4.57
C ASN A 408 36.80 27.19 4.94
N SER A 409 37.24 26.06 5.50
CA SER A 409 38.62 25.92 6.02
C SER A 409 39.69 25.67 4.95
N HIS A 410 39.34 25.77 3.66
CA HIS A 410 40.24 25.54 2.52
C HIS A 410 40.99 24.18 2.63
N GLY A 411 40.26 23.14 3.04
CA GLY A 411 40.77 21.78 3.24
C GLY A 411 40.88 20.95 1.96
N LEU A 412 40.20 21.32 0.86
CA LEU A 412 40.29 20.67 -0.46
C LEU A 412 41.56 21.07 -1.19
N LYS A 413 42.70 20.78 -0.55
CA LYS A 413 44.03 21.09 -1.06
C LYS A 413 44.52 20.01 -2.01
N ASN A 414 45.46 20.37 -2.86
CA ASN A 414 46.21 19.41 -3.63
C ASN A 414 47.70 19.73 -3.50
N LYS A 415 48.51 18.72 -3.22
CA LYS A 415 49.97 18.85 -3.08
C LYS A 415 50.68 18.03 -4.16
N GLY A 416 51.98 18.23 -4.31
CA GLY A 416 52.79 17.48 -5.25
C GLY A 416 54.24 17.48 -4.83
N SER A 417 55.09 16.84 -5.61
CA SER A 417 56.53 16.82 -5.35
C SER A 417 57.34 16.56 -6.62
N GLU A 418 58.58 17.01 -6.58
CA GLU A 418 59.65 16.59 -7.49
C GLU A 418 60.69 15.80 -6.69
N SER A 419 61.16 14.67 -7.24
CA SER A 419 62.35 13.99 -6.73
C SER A 419 63.40 13.82 -7.80
N ALA A 420 64.61 14.29 -7.51
CA ALA A 420 65.75 14.25 -8.41
C ALA A 420 67.06 14.33 -7.63
N ALA A 421 68.08 13.64 -8.13
CA ALA A 421 69.43 13.62 -7.56
C ALA A 421 69.49 13.34 -6.05
N GLY A 422 68.80 12.28 -5.61
CA GLY A 422 68.70 11.88 -4.19
C GLY A 422 67.91 12.85 -3.28
N LYS A 423 67.26 13.88 -3.83
CA LYS A 423 66.44 14.86 -3.09
C LYS A 423 64.97 14.74 -3.49
N THR A 424 64.08 15.02 -2.55
CA THR A 424 62.63 15.17 -2.80
C THR A 424 62.17 16.48 -2.17
N LYS A 425 61.45 17.31 -2.94
CA LYS A 425 60.84 18.55 -2.45
C LYS A 425 59.37 18.61 -2.83
N THR A 426 58.55 19.10 -1.92
CA THR A 426 57.12 19.30 -2.14
C THR A 426 56.87 20.63 -2.84
N THR A 427 55.77 20.70 -3.58
CA THR A 427 55.22 21.93 -4.15
C THR A 427 54.52 22.77 -3.07
N ASN A 428 53.95 23.91 -3.46
CA ASN A 428 52.85 24.56 -2.77
C ASN A 428 51.57 23.69 -2.73
N GLU A 429 50.56 24.12 -1.97
CA GLU A 429 49.29 23.39 -1.75
C GLU A 429 48.06 24.27 -2.06
N PRO A 430 47.73 24.52 -3.34
CA PRO A 430 46.53 25.28 -3.69
C PRO A 430 45.27 24.47 -3.38
N TYR A 431 44.16 25.17 -3.15
CA TYR A 431 42.85 24.58 -2.90
C TYR A 431 41.82 25.02 -3.94
N VAL A 432 40.73 24.29 -4.04
CA VAL A 432 39.52 24.65 -4.81
C VAL A 432 38.30 24.57 -3.91
N CYS A 433 37.19 25.17 -4.35
CA CYS A 433 35.90 25.07 -3.66
C CYS A 433 34.83 24.50 -4.60
N GLY A 434 33.76 23.98 -4.03
CA GLY A 434 32.54 23.60 -4.73
C GLY A 434 31.33 24.38 -4.24
N TYR A 435 30.26 24.36 -5.05
CA TYR A 435 29.03 25.09 -4.80
C TYR A 435 27.81 24.25 -5.19
N VAL A 436 26.83 24.21 -4.29
CA VAL A 436 25.54 23.55 -4.46
C VAL A 436 24.43 24.56 -4.18
N PRO A 437 23.60 24.93 -5.18
CA PRO A 437 22.49 25.85 -4.98
C PRO A 437 21.36 25.26 -4.12
N PRO A 438 20.52 26.10 -3.48
CA PRO A 438 19.33 25.64 -2.77
C PRO A 438 18.24 25.25 -3.75
N VAL A 439 17.57 24.11 -3.56
CA VAL A 439 16.53 23.61 -4.48
C VAL A 439 15.41 22.97 -3.66
N ALA A 440 14.25 23.62 -3.64
CA ALA A 440 13.10 23.23 -2.83
C ALA A 440 11.89 22.90 -3.69
N LYS A 441 11.08 21.93 -3.23
CA LYS A 441 9.78 21.62 -3.81
C LYS A 441 8.71 21.62 -2.74
N ALA A 442 7.60 22.25 -3.03
CA ALA A 442 6.37 22.17 -2.24
C ALA A 442 5.23 21.61 -3.12
N VAL A 443 4.28 20.96 -2.47
CA VAL A 443 2.97 20.65 -3.05
C VAL A 443 1.94 21.33 -2.16
N ILE A 444 1.14 22.21 -2.76
CA ILE A 444 0.16 23.03 -2.05
C ILE A 444 -1.25 22.69 -2.53
N SER A 445 -2.21 22.92 -1.64
CA SER A 445 -3.62 22.73 -1.95
C SER A 445 -4.10 23.72 -3.01
N GLU A 446 -4.88 23.23 -3.98
CA GLU A 446 -5.37 24.02 -5.10
C GLU A 446 -6.59 24.86 -4.68
N ALA A 447 -6.54 26.16 -4.96
CA ALA A 447 -7.52 27.13 -4.48
C ALA A 447 -8.93 26.93 -5.08
N SER A 448 -9.03 26.56 -6.36
CA SER A 448 -10.30 26.27 -7.03
C SER A 448 -11.04 25.06 -6.46
N GLN A 449 -10.34 24.18 -5.73
CA GLN A 449 -10.90 23.07 -4.97
C GLN A 449 -11.10 23.37 -3.49
N GLY A 450 -11.02 24.64 -3.09
CA GLY A 450 -11.24 25.07 -1.71
C GLY A 450 -10.03 24.83 -0.80
N GLY A 451 -8.85 24.63 -1.38
CA GLY A 451 -7.59 24.61 -0.66
C GLY A 451 -7.18 26.02 -0.21
N ASP A 452 -6.53 26.11 0.95
CA ASP A 452 -6.04 27.36 1.52
C ASP A 452 -4.67 27.78 0.94
N GLN A 453 -4.17 27.08 -0.09
CA GLN A 453 -2.80 27.17 -0.63
C GLN A 453 -1.69 26.81 0.37
N ASP A 454 -2.05 26.08 1.43
CA ASP A 454 -1.10 25.51 2.38
C ASP A 454 -0.36 24.29 1.82
N ASP A 455 0.79 23.98 2.41
CA ASP A 455 1.53 22.73 2.19
C ASP A 455 0.64 21.52 2.53
N ILE A 456 0.53 20.63 1.56
CA ILE A 456 -0.19 19.37 1.66
C ILE A 456 0.71 18.16 1.48
N ASN A 457 2.03 18.33 1.52
CA ASN A 457 2.96 17.22 1.49
C ASN A 457 2.65 16.21 2.60
N GLY A 458 2.55 14.93 2.23
CA GLY A 458 2.17 13.82 3.10
C GLY A 458 0.67 13.68 3.36
N LYS A 459 -0.18 14.62 2.94
CA LYS A 459 -1.64 14.52 3.10
C LYS A 459 -2.25 13.56 2.07
N SER A 460 -3.42 13.04 2.43
CA SER A 460 -4.21 12.16 1.57
C SER A 460 -5.01 12.93 0.53
N VAL A 461 -5.14 12.38 -0.66
CA VAL A 461 -5.84 13.01 -1.79
C VAL A 461 -6.81 12.00 -2.36
N MET A 462 -8.01 12.42 -2.73
CA MET A 462 -8.94 11.56 -3.45
C MET A 462 -8.58 11.57 -4.95
N PRO A 463 -8.63 10.41 -5.64
CA PRO A 463 -8.47 10.34 -7.08
C PRO A 463 -9.36 11.36 -7.81
N GLY A 464 -8.78 12.11 -8.74
CA GLY A 464 -9.42 13.22 -9.47
C GLY A 464 -9.21 14.61 -8.85
N GLN A 465 -8.59 14.72 -7.68
CA GLN A 465 -8.21 16.02 -7.11
C GLN A 465 -6.97 16.61 -7.79
N LYS A 466 -6.92 17.93 -7.85
CA LYS A 466 -5.77 18.69 -8.34
C LYS A 466 -4.73 18.85 -7.25
N LEU A 467 -3.48 19.01 -7.66
CA LEU A 467 -2.35 19.39 -6.83
C LEU A 467 -1.60 20.51 -7.54
N GLU A 468 -1.16 21.50 -6.79
CA GLU A 468 -0.31 22.55 -7.30
C GLU A 468 1.11 22.35 -6.75
N TYR A 469 2.11 22.40 -7.63
CA TYR A 469 3.52 22.26 -7.28
C TYR A 469 4.24 23.57 -7.41
N GLU A 470 5.06 23.88 -6.41
CA GLU A 470 5.94 25.05 -6.40
C GLU A 470 7.40 24.60 -6.28
N LEU A 471 8.20 24.96 -7.28
CA LEU A 471 9.62 24.64 -7.38
C LEU A 471 10.39 25.94 -7.18
N THR A 472 11.16 26.04 -6.10
CA THR A 472 11.88 27.28 -5.76
C THR A 472 13.36 27.07 -5.60
N SER A 473 14.14 28.03 -6.09
CA SER A 473 15.58 28.08 -5.91
C SER A 473 16.04 29.52 -5.82
N GLU A 474 16.88 29.82 -4.82
CA GLU A 474 17.43 31.15 -4.58
C GLU A 474 18.97 31.15 -4.69
N PRO A 475 19.55 30.83 -5.87
CA PRO A 475 21.00 30.68 -5.99
C PRO A 475 21.70 32.05 -5.95
N THR A 476 22.78 32.14 -5.16
CA THR A 476 23.78 33.21 -5.28
C THR A 476 24.97 32.69 -6.07
N ILE A 477 25.11 33.14 -7.32
CA ILE A 477 26.20 32.69 -8.21
C ILE A 477 27.55 33.14 -7.62
N PRO A 478 28.50 32.23 -7.31
CA PRO A 478 29.77 32.63 -6.69
C PRO A 478 30.57 33.62 -7.54
N ASN A 479 31.23 34.59 -6.88
CA ASN A 479 32.02 35.63 -7.57
C ASN A 479 33.29 35.07 -8.24
N ASN A 480 33.83 33.99 -7.70
CA ASN A 480 35.06 33.31 -8.11
C ASN A 480 34.78 32.00 -8.86
N LEU A 481 33.65 31.88 -9.55
CA LEU A 481 33.39 30.73 -10.40
C LEU A 481 34.48 30.57 -11.46
N SER A 482 34.94 29.33 -11.63
CA SER A 482 35.98 28.99 -12.60
C SER A 482 35.52 29.14 -14.05
N TYR A 483 34.24 28.81 -14.30
CA TYR A 483 33.55 28.93 -15.58
C TYR A 483 32.29 29.78 -15.42
N ALA A 484 31.97 30.59 -16.43
CA ALA A 484 30.71 31.31 -16.47
C ALA A 484 29.53 30.32 -16.61
N ILE A 485 28.36 30.71 -16.10
CA ILE A 485 27.13 29.94 -16.32
C ILE A 485 26.68 30.16 -17.77
N GLU A 486 26.63 29.08 -18.55
CA GLU A 486 26.23 29.08 -19.96
C GLU A 486 24.88 28.38 -20.19
N SER A 487 24.48 27.47 -19.29
CA SER A 487 23.18 26.80 -19.36
C SER A 487 22.50 26.71 -18.00
N VAL A 488 21.18 26.86 -18.02
CA VAL A 488 20.30 26.73 -16.85
C VAL A 488 19.07 25.95 -17.27
N ALA A 489 18.77 24.87 -16.57
CA ALA A 489 17.57 24.08 -16.82
C ALA A 489 16.87 23.66 -15.51
N PHE A 490 15.55 23.59 -15.57
CA PHE A 490 14.66 23.14 -14.51
C PHE A 490 13.98 21.87 -15.01
N THR A 491 14.31 20.72 -14.44
CA THR A 491 13.74 19.42 -14.85
C THR A 491 12.90 18.87 -13.72
N ASP A 492 11.63 18.59 -14.00
CA ASP A 492 10.66 18.04 -13.06
C ASP A 492 10.29 16.62 -13.48
N THR A 493 10.38 15.67 -12.54
CA THR A 493 9.99 14.27 -12.73
C THR A 493 8.87 13.97 -11.76
N TYR A 494 7.71 13.58 -12.31
CA TYR A 494 6.48 13.37 -11.57
C TYR A 494 5.99 11.92 -11.68
N ASP A 495 5.14 11.51 -10.74
CA ASP A 495 4.60 10.16 -10.73
C ASP A 495 3.66 9.85 -11.91
N GLN A 496 3.60 8.58 -12.31
CA GLN A 496 2.75 8.11 -13.42
C GLN A 496 1.25 8.37 -13.21
N TYR A 497 0.80 8.50 -11.96
CA TYR A 497 -0.59 8.81 -11.63
C TYR A 497 -0.85 10.32 -11.49
N LEU A 498 0.10 11.18 -11.86
CA LEU A 498 -0.13 12.61 -11.98
C LEU A 498 -0.34 13.00 -13.45
N GLU A 499 -1.55 13.48 -13.74
CA GLU A 499 -1.91 14.04 -15.04
C GLU A 499 -1.51 15.53 -15.09
N LEU A 500 -0.33 15.81 -15.64
CA LEU A 500 0.25 17.16 -15.75
C LEU A 500 -0.60 18.12 -16.61
N ASP A 501 -0.93 19.30 -16.09
CA ASP A 501 -1.48 20.40 -16.88
C ASP A 501 -0.36 21.31 -17.40
N LYS A 502 0.13 21.01 -18.61
CA LYS A 502 1.23 21.76 -19.25
C LYS A 502 0.93 23.24 -19.46
N GLN A 503 -0.34 23.67 -19.48
CA GLN A 503 -0.68 25.07 -19.72
C GLN A 503 -0.40 25.96 -18.51
N THR A 504 -0.45 25.37 -17.31
CA THR A 504 -0.23 26.06 -16.03
C THR A 504 1.24 26.30 -15.70
N ILE A 505 2.17 25.67 -16.43
CA ILE A 505 3.62 25.83 -16.22
C ILE A 505 4.03 27.29 -16.44
N GLU A 506 4.41 27.95 -15.35
CA GLU A 506 4.91 29.32 -15.29
C GLU A 506 6.29 29.37 -14.62
N LEU A 507 7.24 30.11 -15.22
CA LEU A 507 8.55 30.40 -14.62
C LEU A 507 8.68 31.89 -14.31
N ARG A 508 9.03 32.22 -13.06
CA ARG A 508 9.26 33.58 -12.56
C ARG A 508 10.65 33.73 -11.97
N ASP A 509 11.22 34.93 -12.11
CA ASP A 509 12.33 35.38 -11.26
C ASP A 509 11.80 36.43 -10.28
N LEU A 510 11.59 35.98 -9.04
CA LEU A 510 11.04 36.77 -7.95
C LEU A 510 12.01 37.85 -7.47
N GLU A 511 13.29 37.77 -7.80
CA GLU A 511 14.25 38.85 -7.52
C GLU A 511 13.92 40.09 -8.36
N THR A 512 13.58 39.88 -9.63
CA THR A 512 13.12 40.96 -10.52
C THR A 512 11.63 41.27 -10.39
N GLY A 513 10.87 40.37 -9.73
CA GLY A 513 9.42 40.41 -9.61
C GLY A 513 8.68 40.16 -10.93
N ARG A 514 9.32 39.54 -11.93
CA ARG A 514 8.75 39.37 -13.28
C ARG A 514 8.72 37.90 -13.72
N THR A 515 7.67 37.55 -14.46
CA THR A 515 7.60 36.29 -15.21
C THR A 515 8.64 36.29 -16.31
N ILE A 516 9.40 35.21 -16.43
CA ILE A 516 10.31 35.00 -17.55
C ILE A 516 9.46 34.64 -18.77
N SER A 517 9.58 35.42 -19.84
CA SER A 517 8.81 35.19 -21.07
C SER A 517 9.11 33.82 -21.67
N LYS A 518 8.08 33.11 -22.17
CA LYS A 518 8.18 31.87 -22.97
C LYS A 518 9.07 32.00 -24.21
N LYS A 519 9.45 33.22 -24.62
CA LYS A 519 10.44 33.47 -25.69
C LYS A 519 11.89 33.28 -25.24
N ASN A 520 12.15 33.28 -23.93
CA ASN A 520 13.47 33.22 -23.32
C ASN A 520 13.81 31.82 -22.81
N TYR A 521 12.93 30.83 -23.00
CA TYR A 521 13.17 29.45 -22.63
C TYR A 521 12.43 28.48 -23.57
N THR A 522 12.86 27.23 -23.58
CA THR A 522 12.19 26.13 -24.25
C THR A 522 11.56 25.21 -23.20
N LEU A 523 10.29 24.83 -23.39
CA LEU A 523 9.60 23.84 -22.56
C LEU A 523 9.43 22.55 -23.36
N THR A 524 10.00 21.46 -22.85
CA THR A 524 9.85 20.12 -23.40
C THR A 524 9.19 19.25 -22.35
N ALA A 525 8.19 18.44 -22.73
CA ALA A 525 7.52 17.52 -21.81
C ALA A 525 7.41 16.14 -22.44
N ASP A 526 8.01 15.15 -21.79
CA ASP A 526 8.04 13.75 -22.15
C ASP A 526 7.05 12.99 -21.26
N THR A 527 5.85 12.75 -21.79
CA THR A 527 4.77 12.10 -21.03
C THR A 527 5.01 10.62 -20.79
N GLU A 528 5.89 9.98 -21.57
CA GLU A 528 6.24 8.56 -21.35
C GLU A 528 7.23 8.41 -20.19
N LYS A 529 8.10 9.40 -20.00
CA LYS A 529 9.01 9.46 -18.85
C LYS A 529 8.44 10.19 -17.63
N HIS A 530 7.24 10.75 -17.75
CA HIS A 530 6.63 11.60 -16.73
C HIS A 530 7.58 12.73 -16.29
N GLU A 531 8.12 13.44 -17.28
CA GLU A 531 9.11 14.49 -17.07
C GLU A 531 8.79 15.73 -17.91
N PHE A 532 9.08 16.92 -17.38
CA PHE A 532 9.22 18.11 -18.20
C PHE A 532 10.49 18.89 -17.86
N THR A 533 11.05 19.55 -18.85
CA THR A 533 12.24 20.40 -18.71
C THR A 533 11.97 21.79 -19.27
N ILE A 534 12.29 22.82 -18.48
CA ILE A 534 12.41 24.21 -18.91
C ILE A 534 13.90 24.52 -19.04
N GLU A 535 14.36 24.83 -20.25
CA GLU A 535 15.75 25.23 -20.50
C GLU A 535 15.80 26.70 -20.92
N LEU A 536 16.57 27.53 -20.20
CA LEU A 536 16.74 28.94 -20.54
C LEU A 536 17.58 29.09 -21.81
N ASN A 537 17.19 30.03 -22.68
CA ASN A 537 17.93 30.33 -23.88
C ASN A 537 19.31 30.92 -23.54
N LYS A 538 20.34 30.55 -24.31
CA LYS A 538 21.73 30.99 -24.09
C LYS A 538 21.90 32.51 -23.96
N ASP A 539 21.20 33.29 -24.78
CA ASP A 539 21.25 34.76 -24.73
C ASP A 539 20.69 35.32 -23.41
N TYR A 540 19.64 34.69 -22.87
CA TYR A 540 19.06 35.07 -21.58
C TYR A 540 20.02 34.73 -20.44
N VAL A 541 20.60 33.52 -20.46
CA VAL A 541 21.60 33.09 -19.47
C VAL A 541 22.79 34.04 -19.47
N THR A 542 23.37 34.32 -20.63
CA THR A 542 24.53 35.21 -20.77
C THR A 542 24.25 36.62 -20.24
N ALA A 543 23.03 37.13 -20.43
CA ALA A 543 22.66 38.48 -20.00
C ALA A 543 22.32 38.59 -18.50
N ASN A 544 21.93 37.49 -17.84
CA ASN A 544 21.36 37.54 -16.49
C ASN A 544 22.12 36.73 -15.43
N MET A 545 22.81 35.64 -15.80
CA MET A 545 23.51 34.71 -14.88
C MET A 545 25.00 35.06 -14.71
N THR A 546 25.30 36.29 -14.32
CA THR A 546 26.69 36.76 -14.13
C THR A 546 27.24 36.39 -12.75
N ALA A 547 28.56 36.28 -12.60
CA ALA A 547 29.18 36.06 -11.30
C ALA A 547 28.72 37.10 -10.25
N GLY A 548 28.34 36.63 -9.07
CA GLY A 548 27.77 37.46 -8.00
C GLY A 548 26.27 37.79 -8.13
N SER A 549 25.60 37.39 -9.22
CA SER A 549 24.17 37.61 -9.35
C SER A 549 23.37 36.76 -8.37
N LYS A 550 22.27 37.32 -7.89
CA LYS A 550 21.27 36.63 -7.08
C LYS A 550 20.02 36.42 -7.91
N HIS A 551 19.44 35.25 -7.80
CA HIS A 551 18.17 34.93 -8.45
C HIS A 551 17.21 34.31 -7.45
N ARG A 552 15.92 34.43 -7.72
CA ARG A 552 14.87 33.75 -6.95
C ARG A 552 13.90 33.11 -7.93
N PHE A 553 14.28 31.94 -8.44
CA PHE A 553 13.48 31.21 -9.40
C PHE A 553 12.29 30.55 -8.73
N GLN A 554 11.12 30.67 -9.37
CA GLN A 554 9.92 29.93 -9.02
C GLN A 554 9.30 29.33 -10.28
N VAL A 555 9.11 28.01 -10.31
CA VAL A 555 8.25 27.34 -11.29
C VAL A 555 6.98 26.89 -10.58
N ARG A 556 5.81 27.21 -11.13
CA ARG A 556 4.50 26.73 -10.66
C ARG A 556 3.80 25.94 -11.76
N PHE A 557 3.13 24.86 -11.38
CA PHE A 557 2.25 24.10 -12.26
C PHE A 557 1.24 23.27 -11.48
N GLU A 558 0.16 22.88 -12.14
CA GLU A 558 -0.87 22.00 -11.62
C GLU A 558 -0.79 20.61 -12.25
N GLY A 559 -1.22 19.60 -11.50
CA GLY A 559 -1.50 18.26 -12.01
C GLY A 559 -2.72 17.67 -11.33
N THR A 560 -3.42 16.76 -12.01
CA THR A 560 -4.57 16.05 -11.45
C THR A 560 -4.15 14.64 -11.06
N VAL A 561 -4.44 14.21 -9.83
CA VAL A 561 -4.27 12.81 -9.43
C VAL A 561 -5.24 11.97 -10.25
N SER A 562 -4.71 11.01 -11.00
CA SER A 562 -5.52 10.19 -11.89
C SER A 562 -6.64 9.48 -11.14
N LYS A 563 -7.81 9.34 -11.77
CA LYS A 563 -8.96 8.63 -11.18
C LYS A 563 -8.68 7.15 -10.89
N ASN A 564 -7.66 6.59 -11.52
CA ASN A 564 -7.23 5.20 -11.36
C ASN A 564 -6.01 5.06 -10.42
N ALA A 565 -5.62 6.13 -9.72
CA ALA A 565 -4.50 6.08 -8.79
C ALA A 565 -4.78 5.08 -7.66
N PRO A 566 -3.92 4.07 -7.44
CA PRO A 566 -4.16 3.04 -6.46
C PRO A 566 -3.79 3.53 -5.05
N THR A 567 -4.46 3.01 -4.03
CA THR A 567 -4.30 3.46 -2.63
C THR A 567 -3.02 2.98 -1.95
N ASP A 568 -2.28 2.05 -2.54
CA ASP A 568 -1.02 1.50 -2.05
C ASP A 568 0.21 2.18 -2.68
N HIS A 569 0.01 3.11 -3.60
CA HIS A 569 1.06 3.92 -4.24
C HIS A 569 0.97 5.37 -3.78
N SER A 570 2.06 6.12 -3.79
CA SER A 570 2.04 7.56 -3.50
C SER A 570 2.37 8.36 -4.76
N VAL A 571 1.69 9.49 -4.94
CA VAL A 571 1.95 10.41 -6.04
C VAL A 571 3.14 11.28 -5.63
N ASP A 572 4.33 10.79 -5.96
CA ASP A 572 5.59 11.44 -5.66
C ASP A 572 5.97 12.44 -6.75
N ASN A 573 6.68 13.50 -6.36
CA ASN A 573 7.16 14.48 -7.31
C ASN A 573 8.50 15.10 -6.86
N GLN A 574 9.43 15.28 -7.79
CA GLN A 574 10.75 15.86 -7.54
C GLN A 574 11.18 16.73 -8.72
N TRP A 575 12.09 17.67 -8.51
CA TRP A 575 12.73 18.39 -9.61
C TRP A 575 14.23 18.56 -9.39
N GLY A 576 14.93 19.08 -10.39
CA GLY A 576 16.33 19.45 -10.28
C GLY A 576 16.66 20.72 -11.03
N LEU A 577 17.52 21.54 -10.43
CA LEU A 577 18.15 22.69 -11.07
C LEU A 577 19.48 22.25 -11.66
N LYS A 578 19.66 22.47 -12.95
CA LYS A 578 20.92 22.26 -13.64
C LYS A 578 21.58 23.60 -13.92
N LEU A 579 22.80 23.80 -13.41
CA LEU A 579 23.69 24.92 -13.73
C LEU A 579 24.91 24.35 -14.47
N ASN A 580 25.08 24.67 -15.75
CA ASN A 580 26.07 24.02 -16.61
C ASN A 580 25.92 22.49 -16.59
N ASN A 581 26.89 21.80 -15.98
CA ASN A 581 26.91 20.34 -15.83
C ASN A 581 26.36 19.85 -14.49
N SER A 582 26.29 20.75 -13.49
CA SER A 582 25.91 20.41 -12.13
C SER A 582 24.40 20.31 -12.01
N LEU A 583 23.90 19.12 -11.64
CA LEU A 583 22.49 18.87 -11.35
C LEU A 583 22.28 18.81 -9.84
N THR A 584 21.38 19.65 -9.33
CA THR A 584 20.98 19.67 -7.93
C THR A 584 19.51 19.33 -7.79
N SER A 585 19.21 18.14 -7.29
CA SER A 585 17.83 17.69 -7.06
C SER A 585 17.18 18.37 -5.86
N SER A 586 15.85 18.48 -5.85
CA SER A 586 15.06 18.96 -4.72
C SER A 586 14.79 17.86 -3.69
N ASN A 587 14.07 18.20 -2.62
CA ASN A 587 13.32 17.21 -1.86
C ASN A 587 12.21 16.57 -2.71
N VAL A 588 11.79 15.37 -2.33
CA VAL A 588 10.58 14.72 -2.85
C VAL A 588 9.39 15.20 -2.03
N VAL A 589 8.29 15.53 -2.70
CA VAL A 589 6.98 15.73 -2.09
C VAL A 589 6.05 14.60 -2.51
N SER A 590 5.11 14.23 -1.66
CA SER A 590 4.30 13.01 -1.82
C SER A 590 2.87 13.22 -1.34
N ASN A 591 1.90 12.68 -2.07
CA ASN A 591 0.50 12.62 -1.65
C ASN A 591 -0.07 11.22 -1.83
N LYS A 592 -0.82 10.72 -0.84
CA LYS A 592 -1.35 9.36 -0.88
C LYS A 592 -2.80 9.33 -1.36
N PRO A 593 -3.13 8.66 -2.48
CA PRO A 593 -4.49 8.39 -2.90
C PRO A 593 -5.28 7.64 -1.81
N VAL A 594 -6.50 8.08 -1.53
CA VAL A 594 -7.43 7.40 -0.61
C VAL A 594 -8.75 7.07 -1.28
N GLU A 595 -9.33 5.94 -0.88
CA GLU A 595 -10.59 5.42 -1.38
C GLU A 595 -11.44 4.95 -0.19
N PRO A 596 -12.64 5.54 0.01
CA PRO A 596 -13.64 5.00 0.93
C PRO A 596 -14.14 3.63 0.47
N LYS A 597 -14.34 2.70 1.42
CA LYS A 597 -14.81 1.33 1.13
C LYS A 597 -16.06 1.01 1.95
N PRO A 598 -17.24 1.49 1.53
CA PRO A 598 -18.48 1.19 2.23
C PRO A 598 -18.87 -0.29 2.05
N GLU A 599 -19.52 -0.84 3.07
CA GLU A 599 -19.98 -2.24 3.09
C GLU A 599 -21.43 -2.31 3.55
N LYS A 600 -22.10 -3.41 3.23
CA LYS A 600 -23.46 -3.69 3.64
C LYS A 600 -23.55 -5.09 4.23
N LYS A 601 -24.14 -5.17 5.42
CA LYS A 601 -24.45 -6.43 6.10
C LYS A 601 -25.94 -6.56 6.29
N ASP A 602 -26.38 -7.80 6.28
CA ASP A 602 -27.75 -8.19 6.56
C ASP A 602 -27.76 -9.09 7.80
N GLU A 603 -28.37 -8.59 8.87
CA GLU A 603 -28.27 -9.19 10.19
C GLU A 603 -29.61 -9.21 10.93
N THR A 604 -29.69 -10.04 11.97
CA THR A 604 -30.71 -9.89 13.00
C THR A 604 -30.42 -8.67 13.88
N LYS A 605 -31.40 -8.29 14.72
CA LYS A 605 -31.22 -7.22 15.73
C LYS A 605 -29.96 -7.39 16.59
N THR A 606 -29.60 -8.64 16.91
CA THR A 606 -28.45 -9.00 17.75
C THR A 606 -27.14 -9.17 16.98
N GLY A 607 -27.13 -8.89 15.67
CA GLY A 607 -25.92 -8.93 14.84
C GLY A 607 -25.57 -10.30 14.24
N ILE A 608 -26.53 -11.22 14.15
CA ILE A 608 -26.31 -12.52 13.49
C ILE A 608 -26.51 -12.32 11.99
N ASN A 609 -25.50 -12.64 11.17
CA ASN A 609 -25.59 -12.58 9.71
C ASN A 609 -26.70 -13.50 9.18
N ILE A 610 -27.62 -12.93 8.40
CA ILE A 610 -28.74 -13.63 7.74
C ILE A 610 -28.73 -13.45 6.21
N ASP A 611 -27.67 -12.89 5.63
CA ASP A 611 -27.49 -12.80 4.19
C ASP A 611 -27.56 -14.20 3.54
N GLY A 612 -28.34 -14.27 2.46
CA GLY A 612 -28.66 -15.50 1.72
C GLY A 612 -29.67 -16.42 2.41
N LYS A 613 -30.13 -16.10 3.62
CA LYS A 613 -31.10 -16.93 4.37
C LYS A 613 -32.54 -16.54 4.07
N THR A 614 -33.43 -17.52 4.18
CA THR A 614 -34.87 -17.34 3.92
C THR A 614 -35.53 -16.57 5.05
N ALA A 615 -36.14 -15.42 4.75
CA ALA A 615 -36.96 -14.66 5.68
C ALA A 615 -38.46 -14.87 5.39
N TYR A 616 -39.28 -14.94 6.44
CA TYR A 616 -40.73 -15.08 6.32
C TYR A 616 -41.44 -13.75 6.47
N VAL A 617 -42.69 -13.67 5.98
CA VAL A 617 -43.57 -12.53 6.29
C VAL A 617 -43.66 -12.33 7.81
N GLY A 618 -43.41 -11.10 8.25
CA GLY A 618 -43.33 -10.71 9.65
C GLY A 618 -41.93 -10.76 10.27
N ASP A 619 -40.95 -11.40 9.62
CA ASP A 619 -39.56 -11.39 10.10
C ASP A 619 -38.94 -10.00 9.97
N ASP A 620 -38.11 -9.64 10.95
CA ASP A 620 -37.29 -8.43 10.87
C ASP A 620 -35.95 -8.68 10.15
N ILE A 621 -35.45 -7.66 9.47
CA ILE A 621 -34.17 -7.64 8.75
C ILE A 621 -33.46 -6.34 9.15
N TYR A 622 -32.22 -6.40 9.62
CA TYR A 622 -31.46 -5.21 10.01
C TYR A 622 -30.30 -5.02 9.04
N TYR A 623 -30.49 -4.12 8.07
CA TYR A 623 -29.37 -3.73 7.23
C TYR A 623 -28.41 -2.84 8.03
N ARG A 624 -27.14 -3.19 8.03
CA ARG A 624 -26.06 -2.39 8.62
C ARG A 624 -25.13 -1.92 7.52
N LEU A 625 -25.12 -0.62 7.29
CA LEU A 625 -24.31 0.01 6.27
C LEU A 625 -23.08 0.65 6.91
N THR A 626 -21.89 0.30 6.44
CA THR A 626 -20.66 0.97 6.83
C THR A 626 -20.50 2.25 6.00
N LEU A 627 -20.63 3.41 6.64
CA LEU A 627 -20.20 4.70 6.09
C LEU A 627 -18.71 4.84 6.35
N SER A 628 -17.91 4.69 5.31
CA SER A 628 -16.45 4.66 5.37
C SER A 628 -15.86 6.08 5.42
N ALA A 629 -15.32 6.46 6.57
CA ALA A 629 -14.69 7.75 6.78
C ALA A 629 -13.34 7.66 7.53
N ALA A 630 -12.89 6.45 7.86
CA ALA A 630 -11.61 6.20 8.52
C ALA A 630 -10.41 6.77 7.75
N THR A 631 -10.43 6.71 6.41
CA THR A 631 -9.32 7.17 5.54
C THR A 631 -9.35 8.66 5.23
N LEU A 632 -10.33 9.41 5.76
CA LEU A 632 -10.59 10.79 5.35
C LEU A 632 -10.10 11.86 6.35
N LYS A 633 -9.35 11.48 7.40
CA LYS A 633 -8.95 12.41 8.46
C LYS A 633 -7.94 13.48 8.01
N ASP A 634 -6.91 13.04 7.30
CA ASP A 634 -5.75 13.87 6.94
C ASP A 634 -5.77 14.21 5.45
N THR A 635 -6.96 14.52 4.92
CA THR A 635 -7.12 14.86 3.50
C THR A 635 -6.59 16.26 3.20
N ALA A 636 -6.06 16.44 1.98
CA ALA A 636 -5.55 17.71 1.48
C ALA A 636 -6.64 18.78 1.37
N TYR A 637 -7.90 18.35 1.22
CA TYR A 637 -9.08 19.21 1.08
C TYR A 637 -10.13 18.81 2.11
N LYS A 638 -10.93 19.80 2.57
CA LYS A 638 -12.05 19.56 3.48
C LYS A 638 -13.10 18.66 2.83
N VAL A 639 -13.74 17.81 3.62
CA VAL A 639 -14.92 17.05 3.18
C VAL A 639 -16.16 17.93 3.37
N HIS A 640 -16.88 18.23 2.30
CA HIS A 640 -18.09 19.04 2.33
C HIS A 640 -19.37 18.21 2.41
N ARG A 641 -19.34 16.96 1.93
CA ARG A 641 -20.48 16.05 1.96
C ARG A 641 -20.01 14.64 2.26
N LEU A 642 -20.63 14.00 3.25
CA LEU A 642 -20.43 12.60 3.58
C LEU A 642 -21.78 11.98 3.91
N GLY A 643 -22.14 10.89 3.25
CA GLY A 643 -23.42 10.23 3.52
C GLY A 643 -23.63 8.95 2.72
N MET A 644 -24.77 8.31 2.94
CA MET A 644 -25.18 7.07 2.32
C MET A 644 -26.61 7.16 1.79
N ILE A 645 -26.86 6.42 0.71
CA ILE A 645 -28.14 6.29 0.04
C ILE A 645 -28.47 4.80 -0.02
N ASP A 646 -29.64 4.42 0.47
CA ASP A 646 -30.15 3.04 0.45
C ASP A 646 -31.49 2.99 -0.28
N ASP A 647 -31.47 2.48 -1.50
CA ASP A 647 -32.68 2.23 -2.31
C ASP A 647 -33.15 0.82 -1.99
N TYR A 648 -33.89 0.69 -0.88
CA TYR A 648 -34.36 -0.60 -0.41
C TYR A 648 -35.62 -1.02 -1.17
N ASP A 649 -35.89 -2.31 -1.18
CA ASP A 649 -37.07 -2.86 -1.83
C ASP A 649 -38.34 -2.61 -1.00
N ASP A 650 -38.89 -1.41 -1.16
CA ASP A 650 -40.10 -0.97 -0.48
C ASP A 650 -41.38 -1.66 -0.98
N GLU A 651 -41.33 -2.53 -1.99
CA GLU A 651 -42.44 -3.42 -2.35
C GLU A 651 -42.56 -4.58 -1.36
N TYR A 652 -41.44 -5.15 -0.89
CA TYR A 652 -41.44 -6.36 -0.04
C TYR A 652 -41.04 -6.09 1.42
N LEU A 653 -40.39 -4.96 1.67
CA LEU A 653 -39.94 -4.55 2.99
C LEU A 653 -40.68 -3.30 3.48
N GLN A 654 -40.87 -3.23 4.78
CA GLN A 654 -41.35 -2.05 5.49
C GLN A 654 -40.23 -1.53 6.38
N LEU A 655 -39.71 -0.34 6.08
CA LEU A 655 -38.74 0.34 6.92
C LEU A 655 -39.40 0.86 8.21
N ASN A 656 -38.71 0.68 9.34
CA ASN A 656 -39.01 1.35 10.60
C ASN A 656 -38.21 2.65 10.71
N ASP A 657 -38.71 3.69 10.04
CA ASP A 657 -38.07 5.00 9.88
C ASP A 657 -37.72 5.69 11.20
N LYS A 658 -38.53 5.50 12.24
CA LYS A 658 -38.34 6.07 13.58
C LYS A 658 -37.15 5.48 14.35
N ASN A 659 -36.66 4.31 13.94
CA ASN A 659 -35.59 3.58 14.62
C ASN A 659 -34.34 3.44 13.74
N ILE A 660 -34.17 4.32 12.74
CA ILE A 660 -32.89 4.46 12.06
C ILE A 660 -31.87 5.01 13.06
N GLU A 661 -30.73 4.34 13.17
CA GLU A 661 -29.66 4.69 14.10
C GLU A 661 -28.33 4.76 13.35
N ILE A 662 -27.48 5.72 13.71
CA ILE A 662 -26.10 5.81 13.25
C ILE A 662 -25.17 5.66 14.45
N LEU A 663 -24.36 4.61 14.43
CA LEU A 663 -23.41 4.27 15.48
C LEU A 663 -22.00 4.66 15.05
N ASP A 664 -21.21 5.23 15.96
CA ASP A 664 -19.77 5.39 15.77
C ASP A 664 -19.01 4.06 15.92
N ALA A 665 -17.69 4.10 15.72
CA ALA A 665 -16.83 2.91 15.83
C ALA A 665 -16.83 2.27 17.23
N ALA A 666 -17.23 3.00 18.28
CA ALA A 666 -17.38 2.48 19.64
C ALA A 666 -18.80 1.92 19.91
N GLY A 667 -19.71 1.97 18.93
CA GLY A 667 -21.10 1.55 19.07
C GLY A 667 -21.99 2.57 19.78
N LYS A 668 -21.57 3.83 19.89
CA LYS A 668 -22.37 4.90 20.48
C LYS A 668 -23.27 5.55 19.42
N ASP A 669 -24.53 5.77 19.78
CA ASP A 669 -25.48 6.52 18.95
C ASP A 669 -25.01 7.97 18.73
N VAL A 670 -24.82 8.32 17.46
CA VAL A 670 -24.46 9.65 16.95
C VAL A 670 -25.43 10.12 15.87
N THR A 671 -26.64 9.56 15.82
CA THR A 671 -27.70 9.87 14.85
C THR A 671 -27.98 11.37 14.74
N ASN A 672 -27.90 12.10 15.85
CA ASN A 672 -28.12 13.54 15.91
C ASN A 672 -27.12 14.38 15.09
N LYS A 673 -25.98 13.81 14.69
CA LYS A 673 -24.98 14.44 13.83
C LYS A 673 -25.29 14.30 12.33
N PHE A 674 -26.36 13.58 11.97
CA PHE A 674 -26.76 13.33 10.59
C PHE A 674 -28.16 13.89 10.32
N ASN A 675 -28.41 14.27 9.07
CA ASN A 675 -29.72 14.51 8.49
C ASN A 675 -30.22 13.20 7.87
N ILE A 676 -31.48 12.86 8.12
CA ILE A 676 -32.12 11.63 7.62
C ILE A 676 -33.40 12.00 6.88
N GLN A 677 -33.60 11.42 5.70
CA GLN A 677 -34.84 11.54 4.94
C GLN A 677 -35.18 10.19 4.30
N VAL A 678 -36.42 9.75 4.48
CA VAL A 678 -37.01 8.64 3.73
C VAL A 678 -37.95 9.24 2.69
N LYS A 679 -37.70 8.98 1.40
CA LYS A 679 -38.48 9.55 0.30
C LYS A 679 -38.46 8.59 -0.88
N ASP A 680 -39.64 8.27 -1.42
CA ASP A 680 -39.82 7.41 -2.60
C ASP A 680 -39.14 6.03 -2.47
N GLY A 681 -39.22 5.37 -1.30
CA GLY A 681 -38.57 4.07 -1.08
C GLY A 681 -37.05 4.14 -0.84
N VAL A 682 -36.47 5.34 -0.75
CA VAL A 682 -35.02 5.53 -0.58
C VAL A 682 -34.72 6.21 0.76
N VAL A 683 -33.73 5.68 1.49
CA VAL A 683 -33.16 6.30 2.69
C VAL A 683 -31.95 7.13 2.31
N TYR A 684 -31.95 8.40 2.69
CA TYR A 684 -30.81 9.32 2.56
C TYR A 684 -30.30 9.69 3.95
N VAL A 685 -29.01 9.45 4.21
CA VAL A 685 -28.35 9.80 5.47
C VAL A 685 -27.11 10.62 5.13
N PHE A 686 -27.05 11.88 5.56
CA PHE A 686 -25.90 12.76 5.32
C PHE A 686 -25.45 13.44 6.61
N ALA A 687 -24.14 13.56 6.83
CA ALA A 687 -23.60 14.33 7.93
C ALA A 687 -24.07 15.78 7.86
N LYS A 688 -24.34 16.38 9.02
CA LYS A 688 -24.76 17.79 9.11
C LYS A 688 -23.63 18.73 8.70
N THR A 689 -24.00 19.80 8.01
CA THR A 689 -23.12 20.92 7.69
C THR A 689 -22.91 21.80 8.92
N VAL A 690 -21.75 22.43 9.02
CA VAL A 690 -21.40 23.36 10.10
C VAL A 690 -20.87 24.66 9.53
N ASP A 691 -20.91 25.73 10.34
CA ASP A 691 -20.30 27.00 9.99
C ASP A 691 -18.84 26.78 9.58
N THR A 692 -18.52 27.16 8.35
CA THR A 692 -17.24 26.88 7.72
C THR A 692 -16.58 28.19 7.34
N GLU A 693 -15.39 28.43 7.89
CA GLU A 693 -14.59 29.59 7.49
C GLU A 693 -13.99 29.37 6.09
N TYR A 694 -14.17 30.38 5.23
CA TYR A 694 -13.59 30.47 3.91
C TYR A 694 -13.18 31.91 3.62
N LEU A 695 -11.87 32.16 3.43
CA LEU A 695 -11.29 33.49 3.16
C LEU A 695 -11.73 34.60 4.15
N GLY A 696 -11.92 34.25 5.42
CA GLY A 696 -12.34 35.18 6.48
C GLY A 696 -13.85 35.41 6.59
N ASP A 697 -14.65 34.89 5.64
CA ASP A 697 -16.09 34.83 5.73
C ASP A 697 -16.56 33.50 6.35
N ILE A 698 -17.72 33.50 7.01
CA ILE A 698 -18.36 32.29 7.53
C ILE A 698 -19.45 31.84 6.54
N LEU A 699 -19.28 30.68 5.94
CA LEU A 699 -20.32 29.98 5.21
C LEU A 699 -21.24 29.29 6.24
N PRO A 700 -22.50 29.73 6.40
CA PRO A 700 -23.35 29.23 7.47
C PRO A 700 -23.72 27.76 7.22
N GLY A 701 -23.55 26.92 8.25
CA GLY A 701 -23.92 25.51 8.22
C GLY A 701 -25.43 25.28 8.20
N ASP A 702 -26.19 26.23 8.75
CA ASP A 702 -27.65 26.22 8.78
C ASP A 702 -28.27 27.21 7.77
N PRO A 703 -29.45 26.89 7.20
CA PRO A 703 -30.25 25.71 7.48
C PRO A 703 -29.68 24.43 6.84
N GLN A 704 -29.80 23.32 7.56
CA GLN A 704 -29.51 21.99 7.01
C GLN A 704 -30.34 21.70 5.74
N PRO A 705 -29.82 20.92 4.79
CA PRO A 705 -30.56 20.57 3.57
C PRO A 705 -31.84 19.79 3.88
N THR A 706 -32.98 20.28 3.41
CA THR A 706 -34.31 19.68 3.65
C THR A 706 -34.72 18.63 2.61
N ASP A 707 -34.16 18.70 1.39
CA ASP A 707 -34.32 17.68 0.35
C ASP A 707 -32.98 16.99 0.11
N LEU A 708 -32.78 15.86 0.79
CA LEU A 708 -31.54 15.09 0.73
C LEU A 708 -31.38 14.34 -0.60
N LYS A 709 -32.47 14.06 -1.31
CA LYS A 709 -32.43 13.51 -2.68
C LYS A 709 -31.82 14.52 -3.65
N ALA A 710 -32.24 15.78 -3.57
CA ALA A 710 -31.63 16.87 -4.33
C ALA A 710 -30.19 17.14 -3.86
N TYR A 711 -29.95 17.14 -2.55
CA TYR A 711 -28.62 17.37 -1.97
C TYR A 711 -27.60 16.31 -2.41
N ALA A 712 -27.99 15.04 -2.51
CA ALA A 712 -27.12 13.95 -2.97
C ALA A 712 -26.56 14.15 -4.39
N GLY A 713 -27.31 14.82 -5.26
CA GLY A 713 -26.93 15.11 -6.65
C GLY A 713 -26.40 16.52 -6.90
N LYS A 714 -26.35 17.37 -5.87
CA LYS A 714 -25.89 18.76 -5.99
C LYS A 714 -24.39 18.81 -6.33
N VAL A 715 -24.02 19.63 -7.32
CA VAL A 715 -22.62 20.02 -7.53
C VAL A 715 -22.27 21.05 -6.45
N LEU A 716 -21.27 20.75 -5.64
CA LEU A 716 -20.87 21.61 -4.53
C LEU A 716 -20.01 22.77 -5.03
N ASP A 717 -20.24 23.96 -4.48
CA ASP A 717 -19.42 25.15 -4.69
C ASP A 717 -18.68 25.47 -3.40
N VAL A 718 -17.37 25.20 -3.36
CA VAL A 718 -16.52 25.39 -2.17
C VAL A 718 -16.52 26.82 -1.63
N THR A 719 -16.91 27.80 -2.46
CA THR A 719 -16.99 29.22 -2.08
C THR A 719 -18.34 29.61 -1.46
N LYS A 720 -19.35 28.71 -1.52
CA LYS A 720 -20.73 28.99 -1.08
C LYS A 720 -21.32 27.92 -0.18
N ASP A 721 -20.82 26.69 -0.26
CA ASP A 721 -21.38 25.53 0.40
C ASP A 721 -20.55 25.16 1.64
N PRO A 722 -21.17 25.15 2.84
CA PRO A 722 -20.48 24.80 4.07
C PRO A 722 -20.00 23.34 4.05
N ALA A 723 -18.95 23.06 4.82
CA ALA A 723 -18.43 21.72 5.03
C ALA A 723 -19.17 20.99 6.16
N ILE A 724 -18.94 19.68 6.27
CA ILE A 724 -19.37 18.92 7.45
C ILE A 724 -18.42 19.17 8.63
N ASP A 725 -18.82 18.78 9.83
CA ASP A 725 -17.91 18.70 10.97
C ASP A 725 -16.76 17.73 10.66
N GLN A 726 -15.55 18.27 10.47
CA GLN A 726 -14.37 17.45 10.12
C GLN A 726 -13.97 16.49 11.25
N SER A 727 -14.44 16.70 12.50
CA SER A 727 -14.23 15.75 13.60
C SER A 727 -14.98 14.43 13.42
N LEU A 728 -15.91 14.36 12.44
CA LEU A 728 -16.55 13.12 12.04
C LEU A 728 -15.62 12.19 11.24
N LEU A 729 -14.50 12.69 10.72
CA LEU A 729 -13.59 11.92 9.89
C LEU A 729 -12.59 11.12 10.75
N GLY A 730 -11.97 10.09 10.18
CA GLY A 730 -10.99 9.26 10.87
C GLY A 730 -11.56 8.06 11.62
N GLN A 731 -12.86 7.77 11.43
CA GLN A 731 -13.50 6.53 11.85
C GLN A 731 -14.65 6.17 10.90
N ASP A 732 -15.07 4.90 10.89
CA ASP A 732 -16.25 4.46 10.16
C ASP A 732 -17.50 4.52 11.05
N TYR A 733 -18.67 4.66 10.43
CA TYR A 733 -19.97 4.65 11.10
C TYR A 733 -20.83 3.49 10.61
N THR A 734 -21.67 2.96 11.48
CA THR A 734 -22.68 1.95 11.11
C THR A 734 -24.06 2.59 11.08
N ILE A 735 -24.67 2.67 9.90
CA ILE A 735 -26.06 3.07 9.71
C ILE A 735 -26.92 1.82 9.81
N VAL A 736 -27.85 1.77 10.75
CA VAL A 736 -28.75 0.66 10.99
C VAL A 736 -30.12 0.99 10.43
N LEU A 737 -30.60 0.17 9.50
CA LEU A 737 -31.93 0.29 8.89
C LEU A 737 -32.78 -0.94 9.27
N PRO A 738 -33.66 -0.84 10.28
CA PRO A 738 -34.56 -1.93 10.64
C PRO A 738 -35.72 -2.03 9.65
N MET A 739 -35.88 -3.22 9.07
CA MET A 739 -36.90 -3.55 8.09
C MET A 739 -37.76 -4.71 8.59
N THR A 740 -39.02 -4.80 8.17
CA THR A 740 -39.89 -5.97 8.38
C THR A 740 -40.39 -6.48 7.03
N VAL A 741 -40.39 -7.79 6.82
CA VAL A 741 -40.92 -8.41 5.60
C VAL A 741 -42.45 -8.29 5.60
N LYS A 742 -43.03 -7.49 4.69
CA LYS A 742 -44.48 -7.20 4.69
C LYS A 742 -45.29 -8.10 3.77
N GLN A 743 -44.68 -8.55 2.66
CA GLN A 743 -45.34 -9.42 1.70
C GLN A 743 -44.31 -10.23 0.91
N VAL A 744 -44.78 -11.22 0.15
CA VAL A 744 -43.93 -12.13 -0.63
C VAL A 744 -44.61 -12.52 -1.93
N LYS A 745 -43.78 -12.70 -2.96
CA LYS A 745 -44.11 -13.39 -4.21
C LYS A 745 -43.29 -14.67 -4.29
N ASP A 746 -43.90 -15.76 -4.73
CA ASP A 746 -43.22 -17.06 -4.81
C ASP A 746 -41.94 -17.00 -5.65
N GLY A 747 -40.85 -17.54 -5.12
CA GLY A 747 -39.52 -17.50 -5.71
C GLY A 747 -38.78 -16.15 -5.67
N TYR A 748 -39.35 -15.12 -5.03
CA TYR A 748 -38.72 -13.80 -4.95
C TYR A 748 -37.54 -13.78 -3.97
N VAL A 749 -36.48 -13.06 -4.35
CA VAL A 749 -35.29 -12.83 -3.52
C VAL A 749 -35.09 -11.31 -3.46
N VAL A 750 -35.30 -10.73 -2.28
CA VAL A 750 -34.99 -9.32 -2.07
C VAL A 750 -33.49 -9.13 -2.16
N LYS A 751 -33.05 -8.07 -2.83
CA LYS A 751 -31.65 -7.68 -2.97
C LYS A 751 -31.52 -6.25 -2.52
N ASN A 752 -30.48 -5.93 -1.77
CA ASN A 752 -30.28 -4.57 -1.32
C ASN A 752 -28.81 -4.13 -1.44
N THR A 753 -28.59 -2.90 -1.90
CA THR A 753 -27.29 -2.26 -2.13
C THR A 753 -27.39 -0.79 -1.70
N ALA A 754 -26.30 -0.22 -1.19
CA ALA A 754 -26.23 1.18 -0.82
C ALA A 754 -25.10 1.90 -1.56
N THR A 755 -25.16 3.23 -1.61
CA THR A 755 -24.14 4.09 -2.22
C THR A 755 -23.69 5.16 -1.24
N GLN A 756 -22.40 5.19 -0.93
CA GLN A 756 -21.77 6.28 -0.21
C GLN A 756 -21.48 7.43 -1.16
N ILE A 757 -21.69 8.65 -0.67
CA ILE A 757 -21.30 9.88 -1.34
C ILE A 757 -20.28 10.60 -0.46
N THR A 758 -19.09 10.84 -1.01
CA THR A 758 -18.02 11.64 -0.38
C THR A 758 -17.66 12.78 -1.32
N ASN A 759 -18.06 14.01 -0.98
CA ASN A 759 -18.09 15.14 -1.92
C ASN A 759 -18.81 14.72 -3.22
N ASP A 760 -18.11 14.69 -4.36
CA ASP A 760 -18.67 14.27 -5.65
C ASP A 760 -18.40 12.79 -5.99
N ARG A 761 -17.59 12.10 -5.16
CA ARG A 761 -17.27 10.68 -5.33
C ARG A 761 -18.44 9.80 -4.88
N LYS A 762 -18.67 8.71 -5.62
CA LYS A 762 -19.66 7.68 -5.30
C LYS A 762 -19.00 6.32 -5.16
N ASP A 763 -19.27 5.66 -4.04
CA ASP A 763 -18.74 4.33 -3.73
C ASP A 763 -19.92 3.40 -3.40
N VAL A 764 -20.02 2.25 -4.08
CA VAL A 764 -21.17 1.33 -3.96
C VAL A 764 -20.80 0.16 -3.06
N THR A 765 -21.70 -0.26 -2.17
CA THR A 765 -21.50 -1.44 -1.30
C THR A 765 -21.62 -2.75 -2.08
N ASN A 766 -21.28 -3.86 -1.43
CA ASN A 766 -21.78 -5.18 -1.83
C ASN A 766 -23.33 -5.24 -1.81
N THR A 767 -23.88 -6.23 -2.52
CA THR A 767 -25.31 -6.57 -2.48
C THR A 767 -25.55 -7.69 -1.48
N VAL A 768 -26.53 -7.50 -0.59
CA VAL A 768 -27.05 -8.56 0.31
C VAL A 768 -28.39 -9.06 -0.20
N THR A 769 -28.77 -10.29 0.13
CA THR A 769 -29.94 -10.97 -0.44
C THR A 769 -30.71 -11.81 0.57
N ASN A 770 -32.03 -11.87 0.46
CA ASN A 770 -32.86 -12.82 1.22
C ASN A 770 -33.97 -13.42 0.34
N PRO A 771 -34.03 -14.74 0.17
CA PRO A 771 -35.23 -15.39 -0.34
C PRO A 771 -36.40 -15.13 0.61
N LEU A 772 -37.56 -14.76 0.07
CA LEU A 772 -38.74 -14.52 0.90
C LEU A 772 -39.78 -15.64 0.73
N LYS A 773 -40.41 -16.07 1.82
CA LYS A 773 -41.46 -17.10 1.80
C LYS A 773 -42.67 -16.74 2.66
N VAL A 774 -43.85 -17.14 2.20
CA VAL A 774 -45.04 -17.22 3.05
C VAL A 774 -45.11 -18.61 3.65
N ILE A 775 -45.38 -18.67 4.96
CA ILE A 775 -45.70 -19.91 5.66
C ILE A 775 -47.06 -19.69 6.30
N ASN A 776 -48.05 -20.49 5.90
CA ASN A 776 -49.41 -20.41 6.43
C ASN A 776 -49.84 -21.81 6.88
N PRO A 777 -50.51 -21.92 8.04
CA PRO A 777 -51.09 -23.17 8.48
C PRO A 777 -52.36 -23.50 7.69
N LYS A 778 -52.80 -24.76 7.73
CA LYS A 778 -53.97 -25.23 6.99
C LYS A 778 -54.87 -26.11 7.85
N LYS A 779 -56.17 -25.88 7.75
CA LYS A 779 -57.21 -26.69 8.39
C LYS A 779 -57.94 -27.56 7.39
N ASP A 780 -58.27 -28.77 7.79
CA ASP A 780 -59.13 -29.70 7.06
C ASP A 780 -60.02 -30.50 8.02
N VAL A 781 -61.03 -31.18 7.48
CA VAL A 781 -61.88 -32.12 8.22
C VAL A 781 -61.71 -33.49 7.59
N THR A 782 -61.47 -34.54 8.36
CA THR A 782 -61.41 -35.92 7.85
C THR A 782 -62.18 -36.87 8.76
N VAL A 783 -62.50 -38.08 8.30
CA VAL A 783 -63.15 -39.12 9.13
C VAL A 783 -62.16 -40.16 9.67
N LYS A 784 -60.92 -40.12 9.19
CA LYS A 784 -59.79 -40.95 9.62
C LYS A 784 -58.47 -40.26 9.31
N VAL A 785 -57.40 -40.68 9.96
CA VAL A 785 -56.04 -40.19 9.68
C VAL A 785 -55.70 -40.43 8.21
N ASN A 786 -55.15 -39.43 7.54
CA ASN A 786 -54.82 -39.47 6.10
C ASN A 786 -56.02 -39.81 5.19
N GLY A 787 -57.25 -39.64 5.67
CA GLY A 787 -58.47 -39.79 4.87
C GLY A 787 -58.70 -38.62 3.91
N GLU A 788 -59.67 -38.78 3.01
CA GLU A 788 -60.11 -37.67 2.16
C GLU A 788 -60.73 -36.55 3.00
N SER A 789 -60.60 -35.32 2.50
CA SER A 789 -61.27 -34.14 3.06
C SER A 789 -62.80 -34.33 3.06
N ALA A 790 -63.38 -34.01 4.21
CA ALA A 790 -64.80 -33.85 4.47
C ALA A 790 -65.21 -32.36 4.52
N ASN A 791 -64.28 -31.42 4.26
CA ASN A 791 -64.62 -30.01 4.11
C ASN A 791 -65.63 -29.83 2.96
N GLY A 792 -66.71 -29.10 3.22
CA GLY A 792 -67.86 -28.94 2.35
C GLY A 792 -68.77 -30.17 2.21
N LYS A 793 -68.46 -31.28 2.90
CA LYS A 793 -69.27 -32.51 2.92
C LYS A 793 -70.11 -32.59 4.20
N SER A 794 -70.89 -33.66 4.31
CA SER A 794 -71.75 -33.90 5.47
C SER A 794 -71.05 -34.70 6.56
N ILE A 795 -71.18 -34.26 7.80
CA ILE A 795 -70.90 -35.03 9.01
C ILE A 795 -72.23 -35.20 9.74
N TYR A 796 -72.66 -36.44 9.94
CA TYR A 796 -73.97 -36.72 10.54
C TYR A 796 -73.94 -36.53 12.04
N LYS A 797 -75.11 -36.26 12.63
CA LYS A 797 -75.26 -36.14 14.08
C LYS A 797 -74.80 -37.44 14.76
N ASP A 798 -74.13 -37.30 15.89
CA ASP A 798 -73.55 -38.37 16.72
C ASP A 798 -72.37 -39.12 16.08
N HIS A 799 -71.95 -38.76 14.87
CA HIS A 799 -70.73 -39.31 14.25
C HIS A 799 -69.47 -38.63 14.78
N GLN A 800 -68.43 -39.44 14.95
CA GLN A 800 -67.08 -38.95 15.17
C GLN A 800 -66.36 -38.62 13.87
N PHE A 801 -65.55 -37.58 13.91
CA PHE A 801 -64.68 -37.13 12.83
C PHE A 801 -63.41 -36.50 13.42
N LEU A 802 -62.48 -36.08 12.58
CA LEU A 802 -61.22 -35.45 12.96
C LEU A 802 -61.14 -34.05 12.35
N TYR A 803 -60.79 -33.05 13.16
CA TYR A 803 -60.13 -31.87 12.63
C TYR A 803 -58.66 -32.19 12.37
N ARG A 804 -58.18 -31.84 11.18
CA ARG A 804 -56.78 -31.93 10.78
C ARG A 804 -56.19 -30.53 10.76
N LEU A 805 -55.17 -30.32 11.57
CA LEU A 805 -54.51 -29.04 11.79
C LEU A 805 -53.07 -29.18 11.29
N ASP A 806 -52.82 -28.78 10.04
CA ASP A 806 -51.49 -28.75 9.47
C ASP A 806 -50.79 -27.46 9.90
N SER A 807 -49.64 -27.57 10.56
CA SER A 807 -48.80 -26.42 10.91
C SER A 807 -48.26 -25.73 9.66
N SER A 808 -47.74 -24.51 9.83
CA SER A 808 -46.88 -23.87 8.86
C SER A 808 -45.69 -24.77 8.48
N LYS A 809 -45.22 -24.65 7.24
CA LYS A 809 -44.04 -25.37 6.74
C LYS A 809 -42.83 -24.45 6.73
N ILE A 810 -41.96 -24.60 7.71
CA ILE A 810 -40.67 -23.91 7.72
C ILE A 810 -39.70 -24.60 6.75
N ALA A 811 -38.82 -23.82 6.14
CA ALA A 811 -37.76 -24.28 5.25
C ALA A 811 -36.40 -24.42 5.97
N GLY A 812 -35.51 -25.21 5.37
CA GLY A 812 -34.08 -25.14 5.67
C GLY A 812 -33.48 -23.79 5.26
N ASN A 813 -32.30 -23.47 5.80
CA ASN A 813 -31.57 -22.21 5.59
C ASN A 813 -32.43 -20.95 5.86
N ARG A 814 -33.22 -20.97 6.93
CA ARG A 814 -34.03 -19.83 7.38
C ARG A 814 -33.21 -18.81 8.18
N ALA A 815 -33.59 -17.53 8.10
CA ALA A 815 -32.92 -16.42 8.78
C ALA A 815 -32.94 -16.61 10.30
N TYR A 816 -34.11 -16.96 10.84
CA TYR A 816 -34.34 -17.21 12.26
C TYR A 816 -34.40 -18.71 12.56
N LYS A 817 -33.25 -19.26 13.00
CA LYS A 817 -33.16 -20.69 13.36
C LYS A 817 -33.90 -21.02 14.65
N GLN A 818 -33.73 -20.20 15.69
CA GLN A 818 -34.36 -20.43 16.98
C GLN A 818 -35.89 -20.30 16.87
N ILE A 819 -36.61 -21.34 17.31
CA ILE A 819 -38.06 -21.33 17.44
C ILE A 819 -38.41 -21.14 18.92
N LYS A 820 -39.05 -20.02 19.24
CA LYS A 820 -39.40 -19.60 20.61
C LYS A 820 -40.66 -20.28 21.12
N ASN A 821 -41.67 -20.38 20.27
CA ASN A 821 -42.94 -21.08 20.54
C ASN A 821 -43.52 -21.60 19.23
N TRP A 822 -44.34 -22.64 19.34
CA TRP A 822 -45.10 -23.17 18.21
C TRP A 822 -46.37 -23.87 18.73
N ARG A 823 -47.52 -23.22 18.59
CA ARG A 823 -48.81 -23.74 19.06
C ARG A 823 -49.94 -23.46 18.09
N ILE A 824 -50.97 -24.30 18.14
CA ILE A 824 -52.24 -24.11 17.42
C ILE A 824 -53.36 -24.03 18.46
N VAL A 825 -54.15 -22.97 18.40
CA VAL A 825 -55.37 -22.77 19.21
C VAL A 825 -56.59 -22.83 18.29
N ASP A 826 -57.52 -23.72 18.61
CA ASP A 826 -58.73 -23.98 17.85
C ASP A 826 -59.95 -23.71 18.73
N ASP A 827 -60.68 -22.66 18.38
CA ASP A 827 -61.92 -22.23 19.05
C ASP A 827 -63.10 -22.81 18.26
N TYR A 828 -63.58 -23.99 18.68
CA TYR A 828 -64.60 -24.74 17.95
C TYR A 828 -66.00 -24.43 18.48
N ASP A 829 -67.03 -24.51 17.63
CA ASP A 829 -68.41 -24.24 18.04
C ASP A 829 -68.98 -25.40 18.88
N GLU A 830 -69.02 -25.23 20.20
CA GLU A 830 -69.42 -26.27 21.15
C GLU A 830 -70.91 -26.60 21.08
N LYS A 831 -71.71 -25.77 20.40
CA LYS A 831 -73.11 -26.10 20.09
C LYS A 831 -73.21 -27.28 19.14
N PHE A 832 -72.24 -27.41 18.22
CA PHE A 832 -72.27 -28.42 17.17
C PHE A 832 -71.21 -29.48 17.32
N ASP A 833 -70.05 -29.19 17.89
CA ASP A 833 -68.94 -30.13 17.97
C ASP A 833 -68.47 -30.31 19.41
N LYS A 834 -68.13 -31.55 19.79
CA LYS A 834 -67.65 -31.89 21.13
C LYS A 834 -66.36 -32.67 21.05
N LEU A 835 -65.35 -32.25 21.81
CA LEU A 835 -64.12 -33.01 21.95
C LEU A 835 -64.37 -34.40 22.57
N THR A 836 -63.71 -35.41 22.01
CA THR A 836 -63.71 -36.76 22.60
C THR A 836 -62.57 -36.96 23.61
N GLY A 837 -61.58 -36.05 23.60
CA GLY A 837 -60.31 -36.18 24.31
C GLY A 837 -59.23 -36.94 23.52
N GLN A 838 -59.55 -37.45 22.33
CA GLN A 838 -58.57 -38.13 21.47
C GLN A 838 -57.86 -37.15 20.55
N TRP A 839 -56.54 -37.13 20.59
CA TRP A 839 -55.69 -36.32 19.70
C TRP A 839 -54.40 -37.06 19.30
N ALA A 840 -53.75 -36.62 18.23
CA ALA A 840 -52.45 -37.15 17.82
C ALA A 840 -51.66 -36.15 16.98
N VAL A 841 -50.34 -36.12 17.14
CA VAL A 841 -49.44 -35.29 16.32
C VAL A 841 -48.54 -36.16 15.46
N TYR A 842 -48.43 -35.79 14.18
CA TYR A 842 -47.63 -36.47 13.18
C TYR A 842 -46.61 -35.50 12.59
N VAL A 843 -45.42 -35.99 12.27
CA VAL A 843 -44.39 -35.19 11.57
C VAL A 843 -44.48 -35.38 10.07
N ASN A 844 -44.32 -34.31 9.32
CA ASN A 844 -44.46 -34.34 7.85
C ASN A 844 -43.11 -34.48 7.12
N ASN A 845 -42.03 -34.62 7.88
CA ASN A 845 -40.65 -34.67 7.44
C ASN A 845 -39.87 -35.70 8.28
N ASP A 846 -38.77 -36.22 7.74
CA ASP A 846 -37.83 -37.02 8.53
C ASP A 846 -37.10 -36.10 9.52
N ILE A 847 -37.06 -36.47 10.79
CA ILE A 847 -36.36 -35.74 11.85
C ILE A 847 -35.19 -36.58 12.31
N LYS A 848 -33.97 -36.06 12.18
CA LYS A 848 -32.77 -36.67 12.75
C LYS A 848 -32.48 -36.05 14.11
N LEU A 849 -32.57 -36.86 15.16
CA LEU A 849 -32.26 -36.46 16.53
C LEU A 849 -30.74 -36.38 16.76
N ALA A 850 -30.33 -35.74 17.86
CA ALA A 850 -28.92 -35.52 18.19
C ALA A 850 -28.13 -36.83 18.41
N ASP A 851 -28.80 -37.90 18.83
CA ASP A 851 -28.22 -39.24 19.01
C ASP A 851 -28.09 -40.04 17.69
N GLY A 852 -28.57 -39.48 16.57
CA GLY A 852 -28.57 -40.11 15.25
C GLY A 852 -29.85 -40.88 14.90
N THR A 853 -30.80 -41.02 15.83
CA THR A 853 -32.11 -41.64 15.59
C THR A 853 -32.91 -40.84 14.56
N VAL A 854 -33.61 -41.52 13.66
CA VAL A 854 -34.48 -40.89 12.65
C VAL A 854 -35.94 -41.18 12.97
N ILE A 855 -36.73 -40.13 13.23
CA ILE A 855 -38.19 -40.20 13.24
C ILE A 855 -38.64 -40.00 11.80
N SER A 856 -39.21 -41.04 11.21
CA SER A 856 -39.64 -41.01 9.82
C SER A 856 -40.85 -40.10 9.61
N LYS A 857 -40.92 -39.50 8.43
CA LYS A 857 -42.10 -38.81 7.94
C LYS A 857 -43.35 -39.69 8.08
N GLY A 858 -44.43 -39.11 8.60
CA GLY A 858 -45.72 -39.75 8.80
C GLY A 858 -45.83 -40.55 10.10
N SER A 859 -44.78 -40.58 10.94
CA SER A 859 -44.86 -41.18 12.27
C SER A 859 -45.73 -40.33 13.21
N ARG A 860 -46.60 -41.01 13.99
CA ARG A 860 -47.25 -40.44 15.18
C ARG A 860 -46.17 -40.23 16.23
N ILE A 861 -45.95 -38.99 16.64
CA ILE A 861 -44.90 -38.63 17.60
C ILE A 861 -45.44 -38.27 18.97
N ASP A 862 -46.73 -37.94 19.09
CA ASP A 862 -47.35 -37.65 20.37
C ASP A 862 -48.89 -37.82 20.31
N GLY A 863 -49.52 -37.81 21.47
CA GLY A 863 -50.98 -37.86 21.66
C GLY A 863 -51.51 -39.18 22.21
N SER A 864 -52.78 -39.46 21.97
CA SER A 864 -53.47 -40.64 22.51
C SER A 864 -52.74 -41.94 22.17
N GLY A 865 -52.28 -42.63 23.20
CA GLY A 865 -51.55 -43.90 23.10
C GLY A 865 -50.04 -43.76 22.83
N VAL A 866 -49.51 -42.54 22.67
CA VAL A 866 -48.07 -42.25 22.50
C VAL A 866 -47.72 -40.97 23.26
N ASP A 867 -47.07 -41.10 24.41
CA ASP A 867 -46.63 -39.96 25.24
C ASP A 867 -45.11 -39.80 25.14
N ALA A 868 -44.65 -39.10 24.10
CA ALA A 868 -43.23 -38.85 23.89
C ALA A 868 -42.77 -37.52 24.52
N GLY A 869 -43.69 -36.68 24.98
CA GLY A 869 -43.42 -35.38 25.60
C GLY A 869 -43.00 -34.28 24.63
N TYR A 870 -43.26 -34.45 23.32
CA TYR A 870 -42.98 -33.45 22.29
C TYR A 870 -44.08 -32.40 22.16
N PHE A 871 -45.32 -32.74 22.51
CA PHE A 871 -46.48 -31.85 22.44
C PHE A 871 -47.35 -31.96 23.69
N THR A 872 -48.08 -30.89 23.97
CA THR A 872 -49.11 -30.84 25.01
C THR A 872 -50.46 -30.54 24.37
N PHE A 873 -51.50 -31.10 24.97
CA PHE A 873 -52.89 -30.82 24.61
C PHE A 873 -53.63 -30.28 25.84
N THR A 874 -54.27 -29.13 25.68
CA THR A 874 -55.09 -28.53 26.75
C THR A 874 -56.42 -28.07 26.18
N GLU A 875 -57.47 -28.14 26.99
CA GLU A 875 -58.80 -27.64 26.67
C GLU A 875 -59.21 -26.63 27.75
N ALA A 876 -59.62 -25.43 27.35
CA ALA A 876 -60.12 -24.40 28.25
C ALA A 876 -61.08 -23.46 27.51
N ASN A 877 -62.21 -23.14 28.15
CA ASN A 877 -63.18 -22.14 27.68
C ASN A 877 -63.68 -22.34 26.23
N GLY A 878 -63.93 -23.57 25.80
CA GLY A 878 -64.44 -23.83 24.44
C GLY A 878 -63.38 -23.96 23.34
N ALA A 879 -62.11 -23.74 23.68
CA ALA A 879 -61.00 -23.90 22.76
C ALA A 879 -60.04 -25.01 23.23
N PHE A 880 -59.38 -25.65 22.28
CA PHE A 880 -58.25 -26.53 22.57
C PHE A 880 -56.95 -25.98 21.99
N THR A 881 -55.84 -26.33 22.64
CA THR A 881 -54.49 -25.95 22.24
C THR A 881 -53.62 -27.17 22.05
N VAL A 882 -52.96 -27.26 20.89
CA VAL A 882 -51.86 -28.21 20.64
C VAL A 882 -50.56 -27.42 20.60
N GLU A 883 -49.68 -27.62 21.57
CA GLU A 883 -48.46 -26.81 21.74
C GLU A 883 -47.21 -27.68 21.81
N ALA A 884 -46.20 -27.33 21.00
CA ALA A 884 -44.90 -27.97 21.03
C ALA A 884 -44.19 -27.67 22.36
N THR A 885 -43.63 -28.71 23.00
CA THR A 885 -42.81 -28.54 24.20
C THR A 885 -41.42 -28.01 23.84
N GLN A 886 -40.68 -27.54 24.85
CA GLN A 886 -39.30 -27.09 24.65
C GLN A 886 -38.44 -28.16 23.97
N GLN A 887 -38.67 -29.45 24.26
CA GLN A 887 -37.94 -30.55 23.65
C GLN A 887 -38.13 -30.59 22.12
N PHE A 888 -39.36 -30.40 21.63
CA PHE A 888 -39.60 -30.34 20.18
C PHE A 888 -39.09 -29.04 19.56
N LEU A 889 -39.21 -27.92 20.28
CA LEU A 889 -38.68 -26.62 19.83
C LEU A 889 -37.16 -26.63 19.67
N ASP A 890 -36.43 -27.31 20.57
CA ASP A 890 -34.97 -27.47 20.47
C ASP A 890 -34.58 -28.30 19.25
N ILE A 891 -35.31 -29.39 18.98
CA ILE A 891 -35.14 -30.20 17.77
C ILE A 891 -35.38 -29.35 16.53
N ALA A 892 -36.52 -28.66 16.47
CA ALA A 892 -36.89 -27.82 15.34
C ALA A 892 -35.88 -26.69 15.10
N SER A 893 -35.36 -26.10 16.18
CA SER A 893 -34.33 -25.04 16.15
C SER A 893 -32.98 -25.53 15.62
N ALA A 894 -32.60 -26.76 15.96
CA ALA A 894 -31.35 -27.39 15.50
C ALA A 894 -31.43 -27.86 14.03
N MET A 895 -32.64 -28.12 13.52
CA MET A 895 -32.84 -28.61 12.15
C MET A 895 -32.61 -27.51 11.10
N ASP A 896 -31.88 -27.89 10.04
CA ASP A 896 -31.64 -27.08 8.85
C ASP A 896 -32.26 -27.69 7.59
N SER A 897 -33.50 -28.16 7.73
CA SER A 897 -34.30 -28.75 6.65
C SER A 897 -35.76 -28.30 6.76
N ASP A 898 -36.55 -28.61 5.74
CA ASP A 898 -38.00 -28.39 5.81
C ASP A 898 -38.61 -29.14 7.01
N LEU A 899 -39.50 -28.49 7.74
CA LEU A 899 -40.21 -29.07 8.87
C LEU A 899 -41.65 -28.56 8.95
N SER A 900 -42.58 -29.47 9.20
CA SER A 900 -43.97 -29.20 9.59
C SER A 900 -44.53 -30.41 10.33
N TRP A 901 -45.62 -30.21 11.06
CA TRP A 901 -46.34 -31.24 11.77
C TRP A 901 -47.84 -31.08 11.56
N THR A 902 -48.59 -32.15 11.80
CA THR A 902 -50.04 -32.19 11.64
C THR A 902 -50.64 -32.75 12.92
N ALA A 903 -51.52 -32.00 13.55
CA ALA A 903 -52.35 -32.50 14.64
C ALA A 903 -53.70 -32.99 14.11
N TYR A 904 -54.16 -34.14 14.60
CA TYR A 904 -55.53 -34.60 14.43
C TYR A 904 -56.23 -34.57 15.78
N VAL A 905 -57.41 -33.98 15.83
CA VAL A 905 -58.23 -33.88 17.05
C VAL A 905 -59.61 -34.44 16.75
N GLN A 906 -60.04 -35.44 17.51
CA GLN A 906 -61.30 -36.11 17.29
C GLN A 906 -62.45 -35.37 17.96
N MET A 907 -63.52 -35.21 17.20
CA MET A 907 -64.74 -34.52 17.58
C MET A 907 -65.95 -35.43 17.38
N THR A 908 -67.03 -35.17 18.11
CA THR A 908 -68.37 -35.72 17.88
C THR A 908 -69.33 -34.61 17.49
N ARG A 909 -70.08 -34.79 16.40
CA ARG A 909 -71.11 -33.83 15.95
C ARG A 909 -72.37 -33.94 16.80
N LEU A 910 -72.79 -32.88 17.50
CA LEU A 910 -73.93 -32.85 18.42
C LEU A 910 -75.26 -32.41 17.78
N GLY A 911 -75.21 -31.59 16.73
CA GLY A 911 -76.40 -30.87 16.26
C GLY A 911 -76.57 -30.80 14.74
N VAL A 912 -77.82 -30.74 14.31
CA VAL A 912 -78.23 -30.48 12.92
C VAL A 912 -77.94 -29.02 12.55
N SER A 913 -77.31 -28.79 11.41
CA SER A 913 -77.01 -27.46 10.87
C SER A 913 -76.74 -27.53 9.38
N ASP A 914 -77.15 -26.51 8.63
CA ASP A 914 -76.77 -26.39 7.21
C ASP A 914 -75.29 -26.06 7.03
N ARG A 915 -74.63 -25.48 8.06
CA ARG A 915 -73.24 -25.05 8.01
C ARG A 915 -72.65 -24.93 9.41
N VAL A 916 -71.62 -25.70 9.69
CA VAL A 916 -70.77 -25.60 10.89
C VAL A 916 -69.38 -25.23 10.40
N GLU A 917 -68.89 -24.05 10.76
CA GLU A 917 -67.59 -23.50 10.34
C GLU A 917 -66.55 -23.67 11.44
N ASN A 918 -65.27 -23.75 11.06
CA ASN A 918 -64.20 -23.74 12.04
C ASN A 918 -62.89 -23.20 11.41
N THR A 919 -62.07 -22.50 12.20
CA THR A 919 -60.72 -21.98 11.89
C THR A 919 -59.79 -22.24 13.08
N PHE A 920 -58.49 -22.06 12.93
CA PHE A 920 -57.57 -22.05 14.06
C PHE A 920 -56.51 -20.97 13.87
N VAL A 921 -55.85 -20.60 14.97
CA VAL A 921 -54.71 -19.68 14.97
C VAL A 921 -53.45 -20.43 15.36
N GLU A 922 -52.43 -20.40 14.51
CA GLU A 922 -51.09 -20.83 14.84
C GLU A 922 -50.28 -19.65 15.37
N THR A 923 -49.59 -19.81 16.49
CA THR A 923 -48.55 -18.88 16.93
C THR A 923 -47.20 -19.55 16.77
N MET A 924 -46.31 -18.99 15.96
CA MET A 924 -44.91 -19.42 15.85
C MET A 924 -43.98 -18.21 15.90
N ASN A 925 -43.01 -18.24 16.81
CA ASN A 925 -42.12 -17.11 17.12
C ASN A 925 -42.88 -15.82 17.48
N ASP A 926 -43.94 -15.95 18.27
CA ASP A 926 -44.87 -14.87 18.62
C ASP A 926 -45.65 -14.26 17.44
N VAL A 927 -45.53 -14.82 16.23
CA VAL A 927 -46.30 -14.38 15.05
C VAL A 927 -47.51 -15.28 14.89
N GLU A 928 -48.70 -14.68 14.97
CA GLU A 928 -49.99 -15.34 14.77
C GLU A 928 -50.33 -15.47 13.28
N ARG A 929 -50.85 -16.63 12.89
CA ARG A 929 -51.25 -16.97 11.53
C ARG A 929 -52.56 -17.74 11.57
N GLU A 930 -53.59 -17.20 10.94
CA GLU A 930 -54.89 -17.88 10.84
C GLU A 930 -54.86 -18.96 9.76
N SER A 931 -55.48 -20.10 10.03
CA SER A 931 -55.71 -21.14 9.03
C SER A 931 -56.77 -20.71 8.01
N ASN A 932 -56.93 -21.48 6.93
CA ASN A 932 -58.17 -21.41 6.15
C ASN A 932 -59.39 -21.84 7.00
N MET A 933 -60.56 -21.32 6.64
CA MET A 933 -61.84 -21.79 7.17
C MET A 933 -62.23 -23.12 6.52
N VAL A 934 -62.72 -24.05 7.35
CA VAL A 934 -63.41 -25.26 6.91
C VAL A 934 -64.87 -25.19 7.31
N TRP A 935 -65.73 -25.90 6.60
CA TRP A 935 -67.12 -26.04 6.99
C TRP A 935 -67.67 -27.42 6.67
N THR A 936 -68.67 -27.87 7.42
CA THR A 936 -69.41 -29.12 7.15
C THR A 936 -70.90 -28.90 7.32
N LYS A 937 -71.70 -29.78 6.72
CA LYS A 937 -73.16 -29.80 6.92
C LYS A 937 -73.57 -30.98 7.80
N THR A 938 -74.59 -30.81 8.63
CA THR A 938 -75.24 -31.91 9.35
C THR A 938 -76.69 -32.03 8.86
N PRO A 939 -77.01 -33.02 8.02
CA PRO A 939 -78.38 -33.23 7.55
C PRO A 939 -79.37 -33.54 8.69
N ASP A 940 -80.60 -33.05 8.57
CA ASP A 940 -81.72 -33.45 9.44
C ASP A 940 -82.19 -34.87 9.09
N GLN A 941 -82.20 -35.76 10.07
CA GLN A 941 -82.51 -37.18 9.91
C GLN A 941 -83.85 -37.60 10.52
N THR A 942 -84.72 -36.65 10.88
CA THR A 942 -85.99 -36.92 11.56
C THR A 942 -86.94 -37.81 10.73
N PRO A 943 -87.27 -39.04 11.16
CA PRO A 943 -88.22 -39.90 10.46
C PRO A 943 -89.68 -39.58 10.81
N ALA A 944 -90.61 -39.81 9.87
CA ALA A 944 -92.04 -39.72 10.12
C ALA A 944 -92.84 -40.50 9.06
N ILE A 945 -93.92 -41.16 9.48
CA ILE A 945 -94.86 -41.88 8.60
C ILE A 945 -96.26 -41.36 8.84
N LYS A 946 -97.11 -41.39 7.82
CA LYS A 946 -98.53 -41.04 7.91
C LYS A 946 -99.38 -42.10 7.23
N LEU A 947 -100.47 -42.52 7.86
CA LEU A 947 -101.51 -43.35 7.28
C LEU A 947 -102.76 -42.52 7.00
N ILE A 948 -103.38 -42.74 5.84
CA ILE A 948 -104.71 -42.21 5.51
C ILE A 948 -105.57 -43.36 5.00
N LYS A 949 -106.71 -43.59 5.63
CA LYS A 949 -107.63 -44.70 5.36
C LYS A 949 -108.96 -44.14 4.87
N TYR A 950 -109.30 -44.46 3.62
CA TYR A 950 -110.43 -43.82 2.94
C TYR A 950 -111.21 -44.77 2.04
N ASP A 951 -112.47 -44.43 1.75
CA ASP A 951 -113.24 -45.16 0.73
C ASP A 951 -112.87 -44.73 -0.69
N ALA A 952 -112.58 -45.70 -1.55
CA ALA A 952 -112.05 -45.44 -2.89
C ALA A 952 -113.00 -44.62 -3.77
N ALA A 953 -114.32 -44.73 -3.54
CA ALA A 953 -115.33 -44.08 -4.36
C ALA A 953 -115.43 -42.56 -4.09
N SER A 954 -115.19 -42.13 -2.84
CA SER A 954 -115.23 -40.72 -2.44
C SER A 954 -113.90 -40.00 -2.65
N GLY A 955 -112.81 -40.73 -2.92
CA GLY A 955 -111.47 -40.17 -3.10
C GLY A 955 -110.77 -39.83 -1.77
N LEU A 956 -109.49 -39.43 -1.83
CA LEU A 956 -108.62 -39.31 -0.65
C LEU A 956 -109.15 -38.34 0.41
N GLU A 957 -109.67 -37.18 0.02
CA GLU A 957 -110.11 -36.15 0.99
C GLU A 957 -111.51 -36.41 1.53
N ALA A 958 -112.51 -36.67 0.66
CA ALA A 958 -113.90 -36.86 1.08
C ALA A 958 -114.22 -38.29 1.56
N GLY A 959 -113.33 -39.24 1.26
CA GLY A 959 -113.45 -40.63 1.67
C GLY A 959 -112.73 -40.97 2.96
N ASP A 960 -111.86 -40.08 3.45
CA ASP A 960 -111.23 -40.16 4.76
C ASP A 960 -112.29 -39.79 5.82
N ARG A 961 -112.63 -40.76 6.67
CA ARG A 961 -113.83 -40.72 7.53
C ARG A 961 -113.44 -41.11 8.94
N ASN A 962 -112.59 -40.29 9.53
CA ASN A 962 -111.95 -40.50 10.84
C ASN A 962 -112.93 -40.68 11.99
N THR A 963 -114.12 -40.07 11.91
CA THR A 963 -115.10 -40.09 12.99
C THR A 963 -116.42 -40.74 12.58
N PRO A 964 -117.20 -41.29 13.54
CA PRO A 964 -118.54 -41.80 13.26
C PRO A 964 -119.50 -40.77 12.63
N SER A 965 -119.32 -39.47 12.89
CA SER A 965 -120.11 -38.40 12.23
C SER A 965 -119.83 -38.26 10.74
N GLU A 966 -118.62 -38.63 10.31
CA GLU A 966 -118.18 -38.60 8.92
C GLU A 966 -118.48 -39.91 8.20
N ALA A 967 -119.07 -40.89 8.89
CA ALA A 967 -119.27 -42.23 8.38
C ALA A 967 -119.96 -42.25 7.00
N LEU A 968 -119.51 -43.15 6.13
CA LEU A 968 -120.10 -43.31 4.80
C LEU A 968 -121.55 -43.75 4.97
N LYS A 969 -122.49 -43.00 4.41
CA LYS A 969 -123.92 -43.33 4.49
C LYS A 969 -124.25 -44.44 3.50
N SER A 970 -125.05 -45.41 3.93
CA SER A 970 -125.45 -46.57 3.12
C SER A 970 -124.28 -47.47 2.72
N THR A 971 -123.29 -47.62 3.60
CA THR A 971 -122.15 -48.53 3.41
C THR A 971 -122.64 -49.95 3.23
N LYS A 972 -122.08 -50.65 2.24
CA LYS A 972 -122.45 -52.03 1.91
C LYS A 972 -121.23 -52.93 1.84
N ASN A 973 -121.45 -54.24 1.98
CA ASN A 973 -120.43 -55.23 1.64
C ASN A 973 -119.98 -55.01 0.19
N GLY A 974 -118.67 -55.04 -0.04
CA GLY A 974 -118.05 -54.69 -1.32
C GLY A 974 -117.48 -53.26 -1.39
N THR A 975 -117.67 -52.42 -0.37
CA THR A 975 -117.04 -51.08 -0.31
C THR A 975 -115.52 -51.23 -0.31
N LYS A 976 -114.84 -50.53 -1.23
CA LYS A 976 -113.37 -50.58 -1.36
C LYS A 976 -112.74 -49.54 -0.44
N ILE A 977 -111.88 -49.99 0.46
CA ILE A 977 -111.14 -49.14 1.41
C ILE A 977 -109.69 -49.11 0.98
N VAL A 978 -109.07 -47.93 0.97
CA VAL A 978 -107.69 -47.72 0.57
C VAL A 978 -106.90 -47.20 1.77
N PHE A 979 -105.74 -47.79 2.01
CA PHE A 979 -104.76 -47.38 3.01
C PHE A 979 -103.59 -46.73 2.27
N ARG A 980 -103.50 -45.41 2.32
CA ARG A 980 -102.38 -44.66 1.76
C ARG A 980 -101.36 -44.39 2.87
N ILE A 981 -100.20 -45.02 2.76
CA ILE A 981 -99.07 -44.87 3.70
C ILE A 981 -98.04 -43.94 3.06
N ILE A 982 -97.70 -42.85 3.73
CA ILE A 982 -96.86 -41.76 3.23
C ILE A 982 -95.64 -41.61 4.14
N ASN A 983 -94.44 -41.50 3.58
CA ASN A 983 -93.28 -41.06 4.35
C ASN A 983 -93.26 -39.52 4.43
N THR A 984 -93.54 -38.95 5.59
CA THR A 984 -93.57 -37.50 5.83
C THR A 984 -92.28 -36.97 6.47
N GLY A 985 -91.30 -37.86 6.74
CA GLY A 985 -90.02 -37.54 7.36
C GLY A 985 -88.93 -37.04 6.39
N LYS A 986 -87.68 -37.01 6.86
CA LYS A 986 -86.49 -36.56 6.11
C LYS A 986 -85.56 -37.69 5.67
N VAL A 987 -85.82 -38.93 6.10
CA VAL A 987 -85.05 -40.14 5.75
C VAL A 987 -85.93 -41.19 5.10
N ASN A 988 -85.33 -42.12 4.37
CA ASN A 988 -86.06 -43.22 3.74
C ASN A 988 -86.64 -44.17 4.82
N LEU A 989 -87.85 -44.68 4.60
CA LEU A 989 -88.47 -45.71 5.45
C LEU A 989 -88.54 -47.05 4.70
N THR A 990 -88.32 -48.15 5.39
CA THR A 990 -88.50 -49.52 4.87
C THR A 990 -89.16 -50.42 5.89
N LYS A 991 -89.32 -51.72 5.61
CA LYS A 991 -90.05 -52.68 6.44
C LYS A 991 -91.45 -52.15 6.80
N ILE A 992 -92.16 -51.63 5.79
CA ILE A 992 -93.48 -51.05 5.98
C ILE A 992 -94.46 -52.16 6.36
N THR A 993 -95.18 -51.99 7.48
CA THR A 993 -96.26 -52.89 7.89
C THR A 993 -97.61 -52.22 7.74
N LEU A 994 -98.66 -53.01 7.58
CA LEU A 994 -100.04 -52.54 7.66
C LEU A 994 -100.88 -53.60 8.35
N ASP A 995 -101.48 -53.23 9.46
CA ASP A 995 -102.49 -54.00 10.17
C ASP A 995 -103.82 -53.27 10.09
N ASP A 996 -104.90 -54.01 9.94
CA ASP A 996 -106.25 -53.45 9.95
C ASP A 996 -107.16 -54.24 10.88
N LYS A 997 -107.92 -53.54 11.73
CA LYS A 997 -108.83 -54.17 12.68
C LYS A 997 -110.11 -53.37 12.82
N THR A 998 -111.24 -54.06 12.74
CA THR A 998 -112.52 -53.52 13.19
C THR A 998 -112.47 -53.26 14.70
N ILE A 999 -112.69 -52.01 15.10
CA ILE A 999 -112.66 -51.60 16.52
C ILE A 999 -114.06 -51.34 17.09
N ALA A 1000 -115.06 -51.07 16.24
CA ALA A 1000 -116.45 -50.94 16.67
C ALA A 1000 -117.43 -51.36 15.56
N GLY A 1001 -118.57 -51.92 15.94
CA GLY A 1001 -119.61 -52.36 15.00
C GLY A 1001 -119.30 -53.70 14.33
N SER A 1002 -119.69 -53.86 13.06
CA SER A 1002 -119.56 -55.13 12.32
C SER A 1002 -118.90 -54.96 10.97
N GLY A 1003 -118.40 -56.04 10.40
CA GLY A 1003 -117.70 -56.05 9.12
C GLY A 1003 -116.21 -55.87 9.30
N THR A 1004 -115.43 -56.34 8.34
CA THR A 1004 -113.96 -56.34 8.37
C THR A 1004 -113.46 -56.05 6.96
N VAL A 1005 -112.40 -55.26 6.84
CA VAL A 1005 -111.75 -55.07 5.54
C VAL A 1005 -110.86 -56.27 5.27
N THR A 1006 -111.20 -56.98 4.20
CA THR A 1006 -110.61 -58.26 3.81
C THR A 1006 -110.05 -58.14 2.39
N ASN A 1007 -109.24 -59.11 1.95
CA ASN A 1007 -108.62 -59.11 0.63
C ASN A 1007 -107.73 -57.87 0.39
N LEU A 1008 -106.77 -57.62 1.30
CA LEU A 1008 -105.79 -56.54 1.15
C LEU A 1008 -104.87 -56.83 -0.04
N GLU A 1009 -104.95 -55.99 -1.07
CA GLU A 1009 -104.12 -56.00 -2.26
C GLU A 1009 -102.88 -55.12 -2.03
N TYR A 1010 -101.75 -55.78 -1.74
CA TYR A 1010 -100.45 -55.14 -1.59
C TYR A 1010 -99.74 -54.96 -2.94
N PRO A 1011 -98.89 -53.94 -3.11
CA PRO A 1011 -98.04 -53.82 -4.30
C PRO A 1011 -97.02 -54.96 -4.39
N ALA A 1012 -96.61 -55.30 -5.62
CA ALA A 1012 -95.74 -56.44 -5.90
C ALA A 1012 -94.38 -56.43 -5.17
N ASN A 1013 -93.89 -55.25 -4.76
CA ASN A 1013 -92.62 -55.06 -4.07
C ASN A 1013 -92.74 -54.79 -2.55
N TRP A 1014 -93.90 -55.08 -1.93
CA TRP A 1014 -94.19 -54.72 -0.53
C TRP A 1014 -93.08 -55.11 0.47
N SER A 1015 -92.53 -56.33 0.38
CA SER A 1015 -91.50 -56.83 1.31
C SER A 1015 -90.16 -56.10 1.22
N ASN A 1016 -89.87 -55.43 0.11
CA ASN A 1016 -88.62 -54.69 -0.13
C ASN A 1016 -88.90 -53.19 -0.40
N LEU A 1017 -90.09 -52.71 -0.02
CA LEU A 1017 -90.48 -51.33 -0.26
C LEU A 1017 -89.59 -50.38 0.55
N VAL A 1018 -89.07 -49.37 -0.13
CA VAL A 1018 -88.40 -48.22 0.49
C VAL A 1018 -89.19 -46.99 0.07
N LEU A 1019 -89.85 -46.34 1.02
CA LEU A 1019 -90.53 -45.07 0.81
C LEU A 1019 -89.53 -43.94 1.02
N LYS A 1020 -89.21 -43.17 -0.03
CA LYS A 1020 -88.42 -41.96 0.12
C LYS A 1020 -89.25 -40.82 0.74
N PRO A 1021 -88.64 -39.80 1.36
CA PRO A 1021 -89.35 -38.61 1.83
C PRO A 1021 -90.34 -38.06 0.78
N GLY A 1022 -91.62 -37.97 1.15
CA GLY A 1022 -92.72 -37.52 0.31
C GLY A 1022 -93.38 -38.58 -0.58
N GLU A 1023 -92.82 -39.79 -0.70
CA GLU A 1023 -93.44 -40.89 -1.45
C GLU A 1023 -94.52 -41.59 -0.62
N TYR A 1024 -95.47 -42.22 -1.32
CA TYR A 1024 -96.55 -42.99 -0.71
C TYR A 1024 -96.79 -44.32 -1.42
N VAL A 1025 -97.46 -45.24 -0.71
CA VAL A 1025 -97.95 -46.51 -1.23
C VAL A 1025 -99.41 -46.71 -0.84
N GLU A 1026 -100.19 -47.38 -1.69
CA GLU A 1026 -101.58 -47.70 -1.40
C GLU A 1026 -101.78 -49.21 -1.28
N VAL A 1027 -102.44 -49.65 -0.23
CA VAL A 1027 -102.99 -51.00 -0.08
C VAL A 1027 -104.50 -50.91 -0.18
N LYS A 1028 -105.14 -51.79 -0.95
CA LYS A 1028 -106.59 -51.72 -1.18
C LYS A 1028 -107.28 -52.95 -0.60
N GLY A 1029 -108.29 -52.74 0.23
CA GLY A 1029 -109.11 -53.78 0.82
C GLY A 1029 -110.56 -53.68 0.41
N THR A 1030 -111.33 -54.70 0.76
CA THR A 1030 -112.78 -54.75 0.55
C THR A 1030 -113.49 -55.01 1.86
N LEU A 1031 -114.37 -54.10 2.26
CA LEU A 1031 -115.22 -54.27 3.43
C LEU A 1031 -116.23 -55.40 3.18
N THR A 1032 -116.23 -56.41 4.04
CA THR A 1032 -117.16 -57.54 4.00
C THR A 1032 -117.73 -57.82 5.39
N GLY A 1033 -118.83 -58.58 5.49
CA GLY A 1033 -119.38 -59.02 6.79
C GLY A 1033 -120.15 -57.96 7.60
N MET A 1034 -120.56 -56.85 7.01
CA MET A 1034 -121.44 -55.85 7.66
C MET A 1034 -122.81 -56.44 7.98
N ASN A 1035 -123.18 -56.49 9.27
CA ASN A 1035 -124.47 -57.04 9.76
C ASN A 1035 -125.14 -56.18 10.87
N THR A 1036 -124.45 -55.17 11.39
CA THR A 1036 -124.98 -54.15 12.32
C THR A 1036 -125.02 -52.78 11.64
N MET A 1037 -125.60 -51.78 12.32
CA MET A 1037 -125.80 -50.45 11.76
C MET A 1037 -124.50 -49.69 11.50
N ASN A 1038 -123.46 -49.90 12.32
CA ASN A 1038 -122.22 -49.11 12.31
C ASN A 1038 -120.99 -49.99 12.04
N HIS A 1039 -119.94 -49.37 11.51
CA HIS A 1039 -118.62 -49.95 11.32
C HIS A 1039 -117.56 -48.89 11.56
N THR A 1040 -116.57 -49.22 12.37
CA THR A 1040 -115.33 -48.46 12.51
C THR A 1040 -114.17 -49.43 12.46
N ASP A 1041 -113.25 -49.20 11.54
CA ASP A 1041 -112.02 -49.96 11.41
C ASP A 1041 -110.80 -49.04 11.47
N ARG A 1042 -109.76 -49.53 12.15
CA ARG A 1042 -108.50 -48.84 12.36
C ARG A 1042 -107.40 -49.53 11.57
N GLY A 1043 -106.82 -48.78 10.64
CA GLY A 1043 -105.53 -49.11 10.05
C GLY A 1043 -104.40 -48.68 10.97
N HIS A 1044 -103.33 -49.45 11.02
CA HIS A 1044 -102.11 -49.14 11.73
C HIS A 1044 -100.92 -49.50 10.85
N THR A 1045 -99.96 -48.58 10.69
CA THR A 1045 -98.76 -48.78 9.87
C THR A 1045 -97.52 -48.48 10.67
N THR A 1046 -96.45 -49.21 10.39
CA THR A 1046 -95.10 -48.87 10.86
C THR A 1046 -94.15 -48.73 9.68
N GLY A 1047 -93.11 -47.92 9.83
CA GLY A 1047 -92.00 -47.81 8.89
C GLY A 1047 -90.67 -47.62 9.61
N THR A 1048 -89.67 -48.39 9.24
CA THR A 1048 -88.34 -48.38 9.85
C THR A 1048 -87.41 -47.41 9.11
N PRO A 1049 -86.87 -46.37 9.76
CA PRO A 1049 -85.97 -45.41 9.13
C PRO A 1049 -84.63 -46.01 8.71
N ILE A 1050 -84.09 -45.55 7.58
CA ILE A 1050 -82.76 -45.88 7.08
C ILE A 1050 -81.84 -44.69 7.36
N VAL A 1051 -80.89 -44.86 8.28
CA VAL A 1051 -79.92 -43.84 8.68
C VAL A 1051 -78.47 -44.34 8.48
N PRO A 1052 -77.49 -43.46 8.25
CA PRO A 1052 -76.07 -43.79 8.36
C PRO A 1052 -75.76 -44.33 9.75
N CYS A 1053 -74.92 -45.36 9.84
CA CYS A 1053 -74.49 -45.90 11.13
C CYS A 1053 -73.54 -44.92 11.83
N ALA A 1054 -73.88 -44.50 13.04
CA ALA A 1054 -72.99 -43.74 13.90
C ALA A 1054 -71.67 -44.52 14.08
N SER A 1055 -70.58 -43.93 13.61
CA SER A 1055 -69.24 -44.49 13.78
C SER A 1055 -68.66 -43.97 15.09
N HIS A 1056 -68.44 -44.88 16.04
CA HIS A 1056 -67.73 -44.62 17.28
C HIS A 1056 -66.42 -45.41 17.28
N ASN A 1057 -65.30 -44.73 17.49
CA ASN A 1057 -63.97 -45.30 17.51
C ASN A 1057 -63.15 -44.64 18.64
N ASP A 1058 -62.93 -45.40 19.71
CA ASP A 1058 -62.16 -44.98 20.88
C ASP A 1058 -60.64 -44.96 20.64
N HIS A 1059 -60.19 -45.57 19.54
CA HIS A 1059 -58.77 -45.67 19.14
C HIS A 1059 -58.55 -45.19 17.69
N PRO A 1060 -58.86 -43.92 17.36
CA PRO A 1060 -58.86 -43.42 15.98
C PRO A 1060 -57.48 -43.33 15.32
N PHE A 1061 -56.40 -43.48 16.08
CA PHE A 1061 -55.02 -43.25 15.64
C PHE A 1061 -54.15 -44.52 15.59
N ASP A 1062 -54.67 -45.67 16.02
CA ASP A 1062 -53.88 -46.91 16.06
C ASP A 1062 -53.87 -47.62 14.68
N PRO A 1063 -52.69 -48.11 14.22
CA PRO A 1063 -52.48 -48.62 12.86
C PRO A 1063 -53.23 -49.94 12.57
N ASN A 1064 -53.48 -50.73 13.60
CA ASN A 1064 -54.43 -51.83 13.58
C ASN A 1064 -55.67 -51.31 14.31
N GLY A 1065 -56.53 -50.57 13.60
CA GLY A 1065 -57.78 -50.08 14.18
C GLY A 1065 -58.38 -51.21 15.01
N GLY A 1066 -58.59 -50.97 16.30
CA GLY A 1066 -58.98 -51.96 17.31
C GLY A 1066 -60.40 -52.46 17.09
N ASP A 1067 -60.65 -52.99 15.89
CA ASP A 1067 -61.89 -53.54 15.43
C ASP A 1067 -61.93 -55.01 15.83
N ASN A 1068 -61.80 -55.26 17.14
CA ASN A 1068 -62.41 -56.44 17.73
C ASN A 1068 -63.90 -56.15 17.93
N GLY A 1069 -64.61 -55.95 16.81
CA GLY A 1069 -66.06 -56.08 16.75
C GLY A 1069 -66.88 -54.87 16.30
N ASN A 1070 -66.64 -54.26 15.13
CA ASN A 1070 -67.62 -54.21 14.05
C ASN A 1070 -67.00 -53.69 12.74
N GLY A 1071 -66.42 -54.62 11.98
CA GLY A 1071 -65.95 -54.35 10.62
C GLY A 1071 -67.01 -53.62 9.80
N GLY A 1072 -66.63 -52.46 9.27
CA GLY A 1072 -67.20 -51.84 8.09
C GLY A 1072 -68.73 -51.91 7.97
N ASN A 1073 -69.46 -51.13 8.75
CA ASN A 1073 -70.81 -50.75 8.34
C ASN A 1073 -70.72 -49.64 7.27
N THR A 1074 -70.32 -50.03 6.06
CA THR A 1074 -70.88 -49.45 4.83
C THR A 1074 -72.36 -49.85 4.66
N GLY A 1075 -72.91 -50.62 5.60
CA GLY A 1075 -74.32 -50.92 5.73
C GLY A 1075 -75.12 -49.71 6.23
N VAL A 1076 -76.33 -49.58 5.70
CA VAL A 1076 -77.35 -48.71 6.27
C VAL A 1076 -77.80 -49.26 7.63
N CYS A 1077 -77.91 -48.40 8.63
CA CYS A 1077 -78.50 -48.74 9.92
C CYS A 1077 -80.01 -48.49 9.89
N TYR A 1078 -80.74 -49.32 10.61
CA TYR A 1078 -82.18 -49.18 10.80
C TYR A 1078 -82.43 -48.56 12.17
N ASP A 1079 -83.16 -47.45 12.21
CA ASP A 1079 -83.53 -46.79 13.47
C ASP A 1079 -84.86 -47.33 14.00
N THR A 1080 -85.31 -46.81 15.14
CA THR A 1080 -86.59 -47.10 15.77
C THR A 1080 -87.73 -46.87 14.77
N PRO A 1081 -88.59 -47.88 14.52
CA PRO A 1081 -89.74 -47.72 13.63
C PRO A 1081 -90.63 -46.58 14.07
N VAL A 1082 -91.05 -45.75 13.11
CA VAL A 1082 -92.12 -44.77 13.29
C VAL A 1082 -93.45 -45.42 12.93
N GLU A 1083 -94.53 -45.02 13.59
CA GLU A 1083 -95.86 -45.59 13.41
C GLU A 1083 -96.93 -44.52 13.27
N ASP A 1084 -98.02 -44.86 12.59
CA ASP A 1084 -99.22 -44.04 12.51
C ASP A 1084 -100.47 -44.91 12.39
N SER A 1085 -101.63 -44.39 12.78
CA SER A 1085 -102.90 -45.11 12.72
C SER A 1085 -104.01 -44.20 12.23
N ASP A 1086 -104.96 -44.75 11.49
CA ASP A 1086 -106.07 -43.98 10.94
C ASP A 1086 -107.38 -44.78 10.96
N ASP A 1087 -108.48 -44.10 11.26
CA ASP A 1087 -109.80 -44.71 11.42
C ASP A 1087 -110.67 -44.45 10.20
N TRP A 1088 -111.47 -45.42 9.80
CA TRP A 1088 -112.51 -45.22 8.80
C TRP A 1088 -113.86 -45.68 9.33
N ASN A 1089 -114.92 -44.93 8.99
CA ASN A 1089 -116.26 -45.16 9.53
C ASN A 1089 -117.31 -45.33 8.42
N GLY A 1090 -118.28 -46.23 8.64
CA GLY A 1090 -119.41 -46.49 7.74
C GLY A 1090 -120.70 -46.87 8.47
N VAL A 1091 -121.87 -46.55 7.88
CA VAL A 1091 -123.20 -46.86 8.46
C VAL A 1091 -124.22 -47.37 7.42
N THR A 1092 -125.11 -48.30 7.81
CA THR A 1092 -126.20 -48.85 6.97
C THR A 1092 -127.53 -48.07 7.14
N ALA A 1093 -128.44 -48.14 6.16
CA ALA A 1093 -129.71 -47.38 6.18
C ALA A 1093 -130.84 -48.08 6.98
N ALA A 1094 -131.59 -47.34 7.82
CA ALA A 1094 -132.69 -47.84 8.67
C ALA A 1094 -134.10 -47.68 8.05
N PRO A 1095 -135.10 -48.55 8.36
CA PRO A 1095 -136.50 -48.44 7.87
C PRO A 1095 -137.40 -47.52 8.73
N LEU A 1096 -138.33 -46.78 8.10
CA LEU A 1096 -139.22 -45.74 8.68
C LEU A 1096 -140.60 -46.23 9.18
N ALA A 1097 -141.12 -45.65 10.28
CA ALA A 1097 -142.57 -45.54 10.56
C ALA A 1097 -142.98 -44.34 11.49
N GLN A 1098 -143.96 -43.60 10.98
CA GLN A 1098 -144.96 -42.60 11.47
C GLN A 1098 -145.11 -42.07 12.93
N THR A 1099 -145.27 -40.73 12.96
CA THR A 1099 -146.24 -39.84 13.65
C THR A 1099 -146.19 -39.53 15.16
N GLY A 1100 -146.07 -38.22 15.48
CA GLY A 1100 -147.11 -37.49 16.21
C GLY A 1100 -146.70 -36.54 17.35
N SER A 1101 -146.72 -35.22 17.07
CA SER A 1101 -147.14 -34.09 17.95
C SER A 1101 -146.35 -33.80 19.25
N ALA A 1102 -146.04 -32.58 19.70
CA ALA A 1102 -146.05 -31.18 19.24
C ALA A 1102 -145.41 -30.34 20.39
N VAL A 1103 -145.26 -29.02 20.17
CA VAL A 1103 -145.27 -27.91 21.16
C VAL A 1103 -143.93 -27.23 21.52
N VAL A 1104 -143.73 -26.07 20.86
CA VAL A 1104 -143.42 -24.71 21.42
C VAL A 1104 -141.96 -24.28 21.73
N SER A 1105 -141.47 -23.44 20.81
CA SER A 1105 -141.06 -22.01 20.96
C SER A 1105 -139.77 -21.56 21.67
N ILE A 1106 -139.25 -20.45 21.09
CA ILE A 1106 -138.33 -19.41 21.59
C ILE A 1106 -136.83 -19.74 21.39
N ALA A 1107 -135.92 -18.88 20.92
CA ALA A 1107 -135.90 -17.64 20.14
C ALA A 1107 -134.40 -17.26 19.95
N ILE A 1108 -134.09 -16.45 18.91
CA ILE A 1108 -133.02 -15.41 18.86
C ILE A 1108 -131.56 -15.91 18.95
N ALA A 1109 -130.57 -15.40 18.23
CA ALA A 1109 -130.43 -14.55 17.05
C ALA A 1109 -128.93 -14.48 16.70
N ALA A 1110 -128.65 -13.96 15.50
CA ALA A 1110 -127.52 -13.07 15.18
C ALA A 1110 -126.12 -13.69 15.12
N LEU A 1111 -125.24 -13.33 14.19
CA LEU A 1111 -125.21 -12.47 13.00
C LEU A 1111 -123.92 -12.95 12.27
N ALA A 1112 -123.92 -13.11 10.93
CA ALA A 1112 -123.31 -12.20 9.95
C ALA A 1112 -121.83 -11.81 10.26
N ALA A 1113 -120.87 -11.78 9.34
CA ALA A 1113 -120.91 -11.46 7.91
C ALA A 1113 -119.54 -11.88 7.30
N LEU A 1114 -119.48 -12.38 6.06
CA LEU A 1114 -119.05 -11.66 4.82
C LEU A 1114 -117.61 -11.13 4.87
N GLY A 1115 -116.75 -11.27 3.86
CA GLY A 1115 -116.84 -11.73 2.47
C GLY A 1115 -115.40 -11.90 1.95
N ALA A 1116 -115.13 -12.78 1.00
CA ALA A 1116 -115.21 -12.52 -0.45
C ALA A 1116 -114.49 -11.20 -0.84
N GLY A 1117 -113.50 -11.18 -1.69
CA GLY A 1117 -112.91 -12.16 -2.60
C GLY A 1117 -112.04 -11.41 -3.61
N ALA A 1118 -111.34 -12.16 -4.47
CA ALA A 1118 -111.08 -11.90 -5.90
C ALA A 1118 -110.41 -10.55 -6.29
N SER A 1119 -109.53 -10.41 -7.29
CA SER A 1119 -108.96 -11.27 -8.32
C SER A 1119 -108.01 -10.36 -9.13
N ILE A 1120 -106.79 -10.80 -9.46
CA ILE A 1120 -106.33 -11.14 -10.83
C ILE A 1120 -105.74 -9.98 -11.69
N MET A 1121 -104.62 -10.33 -12.33
CA MET A 1121 -104.01 -9.89 -13.61
C MET A 1121 -102.98 -8.74 -13.63
N ILE A 1122 -101.69 -9.03 -13.91
CA ILE A 1122 -100.98 -9.09 -15.24
C ILE A 1122 -100.48 -7.67 -15.66
N THR A 1123 -99.24 -7.33 -16.05
CA THR A 1123 -98.23 -7.94 -16.96
C THR A 1123 -96.87 -7.18 -16.89
N LYS A 1124 -95.79 -7.86 -17.36
CA LYS A 1124 -94.68 -7.42 -18.26
C LYS A 1124 -93.41 -6.66 -17.77
N ARG A 1125 -92.28 -7.38 -17.98
CA ARG A 1125 -91.10 -7.13 -18.85
C ARG A 1125 -90.13 -5.95 -18.57
N ASN A 1126 -88.86 -6.28 -18.28
CA ASN A 1126 -87.67 -6.26 -19.18
C ASN A 1126 -86.38 -6.42 -18.31
N LYS A 1127 -85.46 -7.36 -18.61
CA LYS A 1127 -84.18 -7.22 -19.38
C LYS A 1127 -83.25 -6.12 -18.82
N GLU A 1128 -81.92 -6.22 -18.71
CA GLU A 1128 -80.88 -7.20 -19.03
C GLU A 1128 -79.53 -6.61 -18.52
N ASN A 1129 -78.67 -7.45 -17.93
CA ASN A 1129 -77.23 -7.60 -18.23
C ASN A 1129 -76.12 -6.62 -17.78
N ALA A 1130 -75.03 -7.27 -17.34
CA ALA A 1130 -73.62 -7.14 -17.73
C ALA A 1130 -72.59 -6.50 -16.75
N ARG A 1131 -71.78 -7.42 -16.18
CA ARG A 1131 -70.30 -7.59 -16.26
C ARG A 1131 -69.33 -6.43 -15.92
N LYS A 1132 -68.40 -6.78 -15.02
CA LYS A 1132 -66.92 -6.64 -15.02
C LYS A 1132 -66.32 -5.28 -15.44
N HIS A 1133 -65.53 -4.70 -14.54
CA HIS A 1133 -64.07 -4.90 -14.53
C HIS A 1133 -63.50 -4.76 -13.13
#